data_AF-A0A397Z7A9-F1
#
_entry.id   AF-A0A397Z7A9-F1
#
_cell.length_a   1.000
_cell.length_b   1.000
_cell.length_c   1.000
_cell.angle_alpha   90.00
_cell.angle_beta   90.00
_cell.angle_gamma   90.00
#
_symmetry.space_group_name_H-M   'P 1'
#
loop_
_entity.id
_entity.type
_entity.pdbx_description
1 polymer ?
#
loop_
_entity_poly.entity_id
_entity_poly.type
_entity_poly.pdbx_seq_one_letter_code
_entity_poly.pdbx_strand_id
1 'polypeptide(L)'
;MSRFTIIPLCLLTLFLCTNSFSEQNDGVPSSQSPLLVKRHQRTQLVATEFGEISAVHIGEEYTIQFITLEPNALLLPLLLHSDMVFFVHTGSGILNWVDEEKERTLELKRGDVFRLRYGTVFYLHCNLERDEVPEKLRVYAIFDVGKCLSDQCLGAYSSIRDLLWGFDEKTLRSAFAVPKDVFGRLRDAVKPPLITHAMPKNRTQGSEEETWGSRLAKLFVRVEDVTDHLEMKPVVNKKKKKKKKSSAYNVFESDPDFENDNGQSIVVDEKDMDALKGSNFGVYMVNLTKGSMMGPHWNPNACEISIVLQGEGMIRVVNHPSYQSKNESERFMVEDGDVFVVPQFYPMAQLSFVNSSFMFMGFSTSAKTNHPQFLVGQNSVLKIFNRDVLATSFNMRYATVERLLGTQKDGLLLECVSCAEVELSRLMREIEERRRREEEEIERRKREEEEAKRQEEERRRREEEEAERKKKAEEEARKREKEREREEEAAKRREEERRRREEEEAERKRKEEEEARKREEERKREEEAAKKREEERRKREKEEEEARKREEAREREEEEAKKREEERRKREEEEAERKRRAEEEARKREEAREREEEEAKKREEEKEAARRREEEREKEEEMAKRREEERQRKEREDVERKKREEEEEERKRREEEAMRREEERKREEEAAKRAEEERRKREEEAEHKKRPPPQGPQPPIHH
;
A
#
# COMPACT_ATOMS: atom_id res chain seq x y z
N MET A 1 9.59 -4.38 -67.15
CA MET A 1 9.48 -2.97 -66.71
C MET A 1 8.30 -2.82 -65.78
N SER A 2 8.37 -1.84 -64.87
CA SER A 2 7.40 -1.47 -63.83
C SER A 2 7.56 -2.28 -62.53
N ARG A 3 8.45 -1.85 -61.63
CA ARG A 3 8.36 -0.75 -60.64
C ARG A 3 7.66 -1.20 -59.36
N PHE A 4 8.48 -1.29 -58.32
CA PHE A 4 8.17 -1.42 -56.91
C PHE A 4 7.15 -0.37 -56.46
N THR A 5 6.14 -0.82 -55.71
CA THR A 5 5.48 -0.01 -54.68
C THR A 5 5.08 -0.94 -53.54
N ILE A 6 5.96 -1.06 -52.55
CA ILE A 6 5.65 -1.69 -51.25
C ILE A 6 4.96 -0.60 -50.42
N ILE A 7 3.67 -0.81 -50.12
CA ILE A 7 2.93 -0.03 -49.13
C ILE A 7 2.91 -0.87 -47.84
N PRO A 8 3.36 -0.37 -46.69
CA PRO A 8 3.48 -1.16 -45.48
C PRO A 8 2.13 -1.26 -44.76
N LEU A 9 1.66 -2.49 -44.57
CA LEU A 9 0.55 -2.83 -43.68
C LEU A 9 1.10 -2.91 -42.23
N CYS A 10 1.46 -1.76 -41.66
CA CYS A 10 2.01 -1.62 -40.29
C CYS A 10 1.19 -0.66 -39.40
N LEU A 11 -0.13 -0.73 -39.42
CA LEU A 11 -0.98 0.07 -38.51
C LEU A 11 -2.13 -0.74 -37.91
N LEU A 12 -1.82 -1.88 -37.27
CA LEU A 12 -2.81 -2.56 -36.42
C LEU A 12 -2.18 -3.43 -35.32
N THR A 13 -1.14 -2.92 -34.65
CA THR A 13 -0.57 -3.52 -33.41
C THR A 13 0.14 -2.46 -32.53
N LEU A 14 -0.44 -1.26 -32.41
CA LEU A 14 0.04 -0.24 -31.47
C LEU A 14 -1.15 0.33 -30.69
N PHE A 15 -1.70 -0.42 -29.74
CA PHE A 15 -2.49 0.16 -28.65
C PHE A 15 -2.68 -0.77 -27.44
N LEU A 16 -1.64 -1.52 -27.04
CA LEU A 16 -1.61 -2.23 -25.75
C LEU A 16 -0.16 -2.36 -25.25
N CYS A 17 0.60 -1.27 -25.15
CA CYS A 17 1.90 -1.24 -24.46
C CYS A 17 2.32 0.21 -24.20
N THR A 18 1.65 0.91 -23.29
CA THR A 18 2.26 2.02 -22.54
C THR A 18 1.71 2.00 -21.13
N ASN A 19 2.47 1.40 -20.21
CA ASN A 19 2.79 1.91 -18.88
C ASN A 19 3.28 0.75 -18.00
N SER A 20 4.54 0.41 -18.18
CA SER A 20 5.32 -0.33 -17.18
C SER A 20 6.77 0.06 -17.39
N PHE A 21 7.10 1.28 -16.97
CA PHE A 21 8.47 1.65 -16.66
C PHE A 21 8.47 2.03 -15.18
N SER A 22 9.13 1.18 -14.40
CA SER A 22 9.44 1.38 -12.99
C SER A 22 10.46 2.51 -12.91
N GLU A 23 10.08 3.65 -12.32
CA GLU A 23 11.04 4.63 -11.82
C GLU A 23 11.29 4.33 -10.34
N GLN A 24 12.52 3.90 -10.04
CA GLN A 24 13.12 3.94 -8.71
C GLN A 24 13.07 5.38 -8.19
N ASN A 25 12.46 5.59 -7.02
CA ASN A 25 12.92 6.58 -6.06
C ASN A 25 12.29 6.36 -4.67
N ASP A 26 13.10 6.70 -3.68
CA ASP A 26 12.95 6.64 -2.23
C ASP A 26 11.55 6.76 -1.63
N GLY A 27 11.23 5.85 -0.70
CA GLY A 27 10.53 6.12 0.57
C GLY A 27 9.17 6.84 0.56
N VAL A 28 8.49 6.94 -0.57
CA VAL A 28 7.15 7.52 -0.69
C VAL A 28 6.19 6.41 -1.10
N PRO A 29 5.00 6.28 -0.46
CA PRO A 29 3.99 5.33 -0.90
C PRO A 29 3.72 5.54 -2.39
N SER A 30 3.95 4.50 -3.20
CA SER A 30 3.79 4.57 -4.64
C SER A 30 2.37 5.00 -5.02
N SER A 31 2.21 5.55 -6.22
CA SER A 31 0.96 5.99 -6.86
C SER A 31 -0.14 4.89 -6.99
N GLN A 32 0.00 3.75 -6.31
CA GLN A 32 -0.92 2.61 -6.30
C GLN A 32 -1.81 2.54 -5.05
N SER A 33 -1.55 3.34 -4.00
CA SER A 33 -2.42 3.36 -2.82
C SER A 33 -3.64 4.26 -3.05
N PRO A 34 -4.87 3.82 -2.73
CA PRO A 34 -6.05 4.66 -2.91
C PRO A 34 -5.98 5.89 -1.99
N LEU A 35 -6.19 7.09 -2.54
CA LEU A 35 -6.29 8.32 -1.74
C LEU A 35 -7.50 8.33 -0.79
N LEU A 36 -8.48 7.44 -1.02
CA LEU A 36 -9.69 7.29 -0.22
C LEU A 36 -10.07 5.82 -0.05
N VAL A 37 -10.29 5.41 1.19
CA VAL A 37 -10.88 4.13 1.56
C VAL A 37 -12.15 4.39 2.34
N LYS A 38 -13.29 3.99 1.77
CA LYS A 38 -14.59 4.15 2.43
C LYS A 38 -14.71 3.23 3.64
N ARG A 39 -15.48 3.64 4.65
CA ARG A 39 -15.70 2.82 5.87
C ARG A 39 -16.11 1.37 5.58
N HIS A 40 -16.97 1.15 4.58
CA HIS A 40 -17.47 -0.18 4.22
C HIS A 40 -16.46 -1.03 3.42
N GLN A 41 -15.35 -0.43 2.96
CA GLN A 41 -14.28 -1.11 2.21
C GLN A 41 -13.16 -1.63 3.12
N ARG A 42 -13.21 -1.34 4.43
CA ARG A 42 -12.21 -1.79 5.41
C ARG A 42 -12.22 -3.32 5.51
N THR A 43 -11.05 -3.92 5.64
CA THR A 43 -10.90 -5.37 5.83
C THR A 43 -11.25 -5.75 7.26
N GLN A 44 -12.24 -6.62 7.47
CA GLN A 44 -12.57 -7.10 8.81
C GLN A 44 -11.56 -8.18 9.24
N LEU A 45 -10.87 -7.95 10.36
CA LEU A 45 -9.89 -8.88 10.94
C LEU A 45 -10.50 -9.76 12.02
N VAL A 46 -11.34 -9.17 12.87
CA VAL A 46 -11.99 -9.84 13.99
C VAL A 46 -13.43 -9.35 14.09
N ALA A 47 -14.37 -10.29 14.29
CA ALA A 47 -15.77 -9.99 14.52
C ALA A 47 -16.29 -10.94 15.60
N THR A 48 -16.79 -10.38 16.69
CA THR A 48 -17.35 -11.12 17.83
C THR A 48 -18.60 -10.40 18.32
N GLU A 49 -19.40 -11.05 19.15
CA GLU A 49 -20.54 -10.40 19.82
C GLU A 49 -20.12 -9.27 20.79
N PHE A 50 -18.85 -9.23 21.18
CA PHE A 50 -18.29 -8.27 22.15
C PHE A 50 -17.45 -7.17 21.50
N GLY A 51 -17.34 -7.15 20.17
CA GLY A 51 -16.56 -6.16 19.46
C GLY A 51 -15.97 -6.65 18.14
N GLU A 52 -15.34 -5.72 17.44
CA GLU A 52 -14.75 -5.95 16.12
C GLU A 52 -13.41 -5.22 15.96
N ILE A 53 -12.58 -5.76 15.06
CA ILE A 53 -11.37 -5.11 14.57
C ILE A 53 -11.44 -5.10 13.04
N SER A 54 -11.36 -3.92 12.44
CA SER A 54 -11.21 -3.74 10.99
C SER A 54 -9.91 -3.01 10.68
N ALA A 55 -9.41 -3.14 9.45
CA ALA A 55 -8.12 -2.59 9.05
C ALA A 55 -8.15 -1.93 7.67
N VAL A 56 -7.25 -0.98 7.48
CA VAL A 56 -6.91 -0.33 6.20
C VAL A 56 -5.40 -0.42 6.03
N HIS A 57 -4.97 -0.93 4.88
CA HIS A 57 -3.55 -0.98 4.50
C HIS A 57 -3.24 0.22 3.61
N ILE A 58 -2.14 0.91 3.90
CA ILE A 58 -1.70 2.11 3.20
C ILE A 58 -0.27 1.86 2.72
N GLY A 59 -0.12 1.72 1.41
CA GLY A 59 1.10 1.20 0.82
C GLY A 59 1.44 -0.21 1.32
N GLU A 60 2.72 -0.54 1.28
CA GLU A 60 3.27 -1.78 1.84
C GLU A 60 3.75 -1.63 3.29
N GLU A 61 3.69 -0.41 3.84
CA GLU A 61 4.41 -0.04 5.07
C GLU A 61 3.48 0.14 6.27
N TYR A 62 2.28 0.71 6.08
CA TYR A 62 1.43 1.14 7.19
C TYR A 62 0.10 0.41 7.21
N THR A 63 -0.34 0.05 8.42
CA THR A 63 -1.68 -0.49 8.66
C THR A 63 -2.38 0.30 9.73
N ILE A 64 -3.60 0.76 9.46
CA ILE A 64 -4.50 1.31 10.46
C ILE A 64 -5.49 0.24 10.88
N GLN A 65 -5.64 0.02 12.19
CA GLN A 65 -6.70 -0.81 12.74
C GLN A 65 -7.69 0.01 13.57
N PHE A 66 -8.97 -0.32 13.40
CA PHE A 66 -10.11 0.24 14.09
C PHE A 66 -10.63 -0.81 15.07
N ILE A 67 -10.30 -0.64 16.34
CA ILE A 67 -10.69 -1.56 17.43
C ILE A 67 -11.94 -1.00 18.08
N THR A 68 -13.04 -1.76 18.04
CA THR A 68 -14.29 -1.42 18.73
C THR A 68 -14.60 -2.49 19.76
N LEU A 69 -14.71 -2.09 21.02
CA LEU A 69 -15.09 -2.97 22.13
C LEU A 69 -16.48 -2.57 22.62
N GLU A 70 -17.36 -3.56 22.75
CA GLU A 70 -18.66 -3.38 23.41
C GLU A 70 -18.46 -3.12 24.91
N PRO A 71 -19.45 -2.50 25.58
CA PRO A 71 -19.40 -2.32 27.02
C PRO A 71 -19.24 -3.67 27.75
N ASN A 72 -18.35 -3.74 28.74
CA ASN A 72 -17.90 -4.99 29.39
C ASN A 72 -17.19 -5.99 28.46
N ALA A 73 -16.51 -5.53 27.41
CA ALA A 73 -15.64 -6.40 26.61
C ALA A 73 -14.16 -6.33 27.04
N LEU A 74 -13.45 -7.42 26.79
CA LEU A 74 -12.01 -7.60 27.01
C LEU A 74 -11.36 -8.01 25.70
N LEU A 75 -10.42 -7.21 25.20
CA LEU A 75 -9.46 -7.62 24.20
C LEU A 75 -8.36 -8.42 24.89
N LEU A 76 -8.16 -9.67 24.49
CA LEU A 76 -7.18 -10.56 25.11
C LEU A 76 -5.73 -10.11 24.84
N PRO A 77 -4.76 -10.56 25.66
CA PRO A 77 -3.36 -10.14 25.54
C PRO A 77 -2.70 -10.42 24.19
N LEU A 78 -2.11 -9.37 23.62
CA LEU A 78 -1.41 -9.35 22.33
C LEU A 78 0.03 -8.87 22.51
N LEU A 79 0.98 -9.56 21.87
CA LEU A 79 2.37 -9.14 21.74
C LEU A 79 2.52 -8.28 20.48
N LEU A 80 2.98 -7.04 20.63
CA LEU A 80 3.25 -6.13 19.53
C LEU A 80 4.51 -6.52 18.75
N HIS A 81 4.42 -6.57 17.43
CA HIS A 81 5.57 -6.73 16.52
C HIS A 81 6.06 -5.41 15.95
N SER A 82 5.25 -4.37 16.06
CA SER A 82 5.53 -3.01 15.62
C SER A 82 5.07 -2.01 16.68
N ASP A 83 5.57 -0.78 16.58
CA ASP A 83 5.07 0.30 17.41
C ASP A 83 3.59 0.58 17.09
N MET A 84 2.81 0.78 18.15
CA MET A 84 1.40 1.13 18.07
C MET A 84 1.22 2.55 18.58
N VAL A 85 0.88 3.47 17.69
CA VAL A 85 0.38 4.80 18.08
C VAL A 85 -1.12 4.80 17.90
N PHE A 86 -1.87 5.19 18.93
CA PHE A 86 -3.32 5.13 18.88
C PHE A 86 -4.00 6.38 19.44
N PHE A 87 -5.23 6.59 18.97
CA PHE A 87 -6.16 7.64 19.37
C PHE A 87 -7.47 7.01 19.84
N VAL A 88 -8.01 7.50 20.96
CA VAL A 88 -9.30 7.06 21.51
C VAL A 88 -10.42 7.95 20.99
N HIS A 89 -11.26 7.41 20.09
CA HIS A 89 -12.32 8.17 19.43
C HIS A 89 -13.57 8.34 20.30
N THR A 90 -14.06 7.27 20.93
CA THR A 90 -15.24 7.28 21.81
C THR A 90 -15.10 6.29 22.97
N GLY A 91 -15.89 6.49 24.01
CA GLY A 91 -15.93 5.63 25.20
C GLY A 91 -14.72 5.76 26.12
N SER A 92 -14.78 4.99 27.20
CA SER A 92 -13.75 4.92 28.24
C SER A 92 -13.27 3.48 28.42
N GLY A 93 -11.99 3.32 28.76
CA GLY A 93 -11.37 2.00 28.85
C GLY A 93 -10.21 1.94 29.83
N ILE A 94 -9.67 0.74 30.01
CA ILE A 94 -8.45 0.49 30.78
C ILE A 94 -7.47 -0.23 29.87
N LEU A 95 -6.36 0.43 29.57
CA LEU A 95 -5.21 -0.17 28.92
C LEU A 95 -4.28 -0.76 29.97
N ASN A 96 -3.89 -2.01 29.76
CA ASN A 96 -2.88 -2.66 30.57
C ASN A 96 -1.75 -3.15 29.66
N TRP A 97 -0.50 -2.98 30.09
CA TRP A 97 0.66 -3.47 29.37
C TRP A 97 1.81 -3.83 30.31
N VAL A 98 2.75 -4.64 29.83
CA VAL A 98 3.92 -5.07 30.60
C VAL A 98 5.15 -4.26 30.18
N ASP A 99 5.84 -3.62 31.13
CA ASP A 99 7.03 -2.78 30.91
C ASP A 99 8.06 -2.97 32.05
N GLU A 100 9.35 -3.14 31.71
CA GLU A 100 10.49 -3.21 32.67
C GLU A 100 10.15 -3.97 33.98
N GLU A 101 9.59 -5.18 33.86
CA GLU A 101 9.20 -6.09 34.97
C GLU A 101 7.87 -5.81 35.70
N LYS A 102 7.07 -4.81 35.27
CA LYS A 102 5.81 -4.48 35.92
C LYS A 102 4.66 -4.30 34.95
N GLU A 103 3.49 -4.75 35.39
CA GLU A 103 2.24 -4.35 34.76
C GLU A 103 1.98 -2.87 35.01
N ARG A 104 1.64 -2.16 33.94
CA ARG A 104 1.23 -0.78 33.91
C ARG A 104 -0.23 -0.72 33.50
N THR A 105 -0.95 0.22 34.09
CA THR A 105 -2.35 0.47 33.79
C THR A 105 -2.53 1.95 33.50
N LEU A 106 -3.33 2.24 32.47
CA LEU A 106 -3.72 3.57 32.06
C LEU A 106 -5.23 3.59 31.81
N GLU A 107 -5.92 4.54 32.45
CA GLU A 107 -7.32 4.81 32.14
C GLU A 107 -7.37 5.63 30.86
N LEU A 108 -8.11 5.11 29.88
CA LEU A 108 -8.33 5.73 28.58
C LEU A 108 -9.66 6.46 28.58
N LYS A 109 -9.66 7.66 28.00
CA LYS A 109 -10.86 8.47 27.71
C LYS A 109 -10.80 9.01 26.30
N ARG A 110 -11.96 9.46 25.79
CA ARG A 110 -12.06 10.14 24.49
C ARG A 110 -11.02 11.25 24.36
N GLY A 111 -10.29 11.24 23.25
CA GLY A 111 -9.23 12.21 22.93
C GLY A 111 -7.82 11.78 23.33
N ASP A 112 -7.66 10.68 24.06
CA ASP A 112 -6.34 10.21 24.47
C ASP A 112 -5.54 9.69 23.28
N VAL A 113 -4.29 10.16 23.19
CA VAL A 113 -3.24 9.69 22.30
C VAL A 113 -2.16 9.02 23.14
N PHE A 114 -1.75 7.83 22.73
CA PHE A 114 -0.70 7.09 23.41
C PHE A 114 0.10 6.20 22.45
N ARG A 115 1.32 5.81 22.85
CA ARG A 115 2.19 4.89 22.11
C ARG A 115 2.57 3.71 22.98
N LEU A 116 2.47 2.52 22.40
CA LEU A 116 3.11 1.30 22.89
C LEU A 116 4.25 0.91 21.96
N ARG A 117 5.40 0.56 22.53
CA ARG A 117 6.56 0.12 21.75
C ARG A 117 6.42 -1.34 21.31
N TYR A 118 7.02 -1.70 20.19
CA TYR A 118 7.16 -3.10 19.77
C TYR A 118 7.73 -3.97 20.90
N GLY A 119 7.39 -5.25 20.91
CA GLY A 119 7.75 -6.19 21.98
C GLY A 119 6.90 -6.06 23.25
N THR A 120 6.03 -5.05 23.34
CA THR A 120 5.13 -4.88 24.49
C THR A 120 3.95 -5.84 24.40
N VAL A 121 3.63 -6.50 25.50
CA VAL A 121 2.36 -7.23 25.68
C VAL A 121 1.32 -6.27 26.24
N PHE A 122 0.17 -6.15 25.59
CA PHE A 122 -0.93 -5.31 26.05
C PHE A 122 -2.29 -6.01 25.95
N TYR A 123 -3.26 -5.50 26.71
CA TYR A 123 -4.67 -5.88 26.63
C TYR A 123 -5.56 -4.69 26.98
N LEU A 124 -6.78 -4.67 26.45
CA LEU A 124 -7.73 -3.56 26.61
C LEU A 124 -9.03 -4.04 27.23
N HIS A 125 -9.57 -3.25 28.15
CA HIS A 125 -10.82 -3.54 28.83
C HIS A 125 -11.78 -2.34 28.72
N CYS A 126 -13.00 -2.57 28.22
CA CYS A 126 -14.06 -1.57 28.20
C CYS A 126 -14.93 -1.73 29.45
N ASN A 127 -14.93 -0.77 30.37
CA ASN A 127 -15.62 -0.89 31.65
C ASN A 127 -17.01 -0.23 31.60
N LEU A 128 -18.08 -0.93 32.03
CA LEU A 128 -19.45 -0.39 32.05
C LEU A 128 -19.70 0.65 33.16
N GLU A 129 -18.96 0.55 34.27
CA GLU A 129 -19.37 1.17 35.54
C GLU A 129 -19.12 2.68 35.67
N ARG A 130 -18.51 3.33 34.66
CA ARG A 130 -18.02 4.71 34.83
C ARG A 130 -18.76 5.77 34.01
N ASP A 131 -19.45 5.40 32.95
CA ASP A 131 -20.16 6.34 32.10
C ASP A 131 -21.66 6.26 32.39
N GLU A 132 -22.34 7.42 32.52
CA GLU A 132 -23.80 7.50 32.74
C GLU A 132 -24.59 6.82 31.60
N VAL A 133 -23.99 6.76 30.42
CA VAL A 133 -24.48 6.04 29.24
C VAL A 133 -23.37 5.07 28.79
N PRO A 134 -23.62 3.76 28.72
CA PRO A 134 -22.62 2.81 28.27
C PRO A 134 -22.28 3.06 26.79
N GLU A 135 -21.09 3.60 26.54
CA GLU A 135 -20.56 3.87 25.20
C GLU A 135 -19.54 2.80 24.80
N LYS A 136 -19.49 2.48 23.50
CA LYS A 136 -18.47 1.57 22.94
C LYS A 136 -17.11 2.24 22.95
N LEU A 137 -16.09 1.54 23.44
CA LEU A 137 -14.70 2.00 23.33
C LEU A 137 -14.23 1.82 21.89
N ARG A 138 -13.89 2.92 21.22
CA ARG A 138 -13.34 2.92 19.86
C ARG A 138 -11.92 3.47 19.88
N VAL A 139 -10.96 2.66 19.44
CA VAL A 139 -9.54 3.00 19.37
C VAL A 139 -9.06 2.86 17.93
N TYR A 140 -8.44 3.92 17.41
CA TYR A 140 -7.85 3.95 16.08
C TYR A 140 -6.33 3.88 16.24
N ALA A 141 -5.70 2.87 15.67
CA ALA A 141 -4.30 2.57 15.88
C ALA A 141 -3.56 2.44 14.55
N ILE A 142 -2.41 3.10 14.42
CA ILE A 142 -1.49 2.91 13.30
C ILE A 142 -0.31 2.05 13.73
N PHE A 143 0.12 1.19 12.80
CA PHE A 143 1.24 0.28 12.93
C PHE A 143 2.21 0.49 11.76
N ASP A 144 3.50 0.53 12.07
CA ASP A 144 4.59 0.47 11.08
C ASP A 144 4.98 -0.99 10.86
N VAL A 145 4.40 -1.60 9.83
CA VAL A 145 4.54 -3.02 9.51
C VAL A 145 5.52 -3.27 8.35
N GLY A 146 6.42 -2.30 8.08
CA GLY A 146 7.32 -2.29 6.92
C GLY A 146 8.15 -3.57 6.69
N LYS A 147 8.89 -3.61 5.57
CA LYS A 147 9.55 -4.82 5.05
C LYS A 147 10.50 -5.46 6.09
N CYS A 148 10.05 -6.55 6.70
CA CYS A 148 10.88 -7.43 7.50
C CYS A 148 11.94 -8.08 6.60
N LEU A 149 13.16 -8.28 7.11
CA LEU A 149 14.25 -8.95 6.37
C LEU A 149 13.93 -10.40 5.96
N SER A 150 12.80 -10.96 6.40
CA SER A 150 12.28 -12.27 6.02
C SER A 150 10.92 -12.12 5.34
N ASP A 151 10.69 -12.88 4.28
CA ASP A 151 9.57 -12.82 3.32
C ASP A 151 8.13 -12.91 3.88
N GLN A 152 7.93 -13.00 5.19
CA GLN A 152 6.62 -12.95 5.85
C GLN A 152 6.69 -12.12 7.13
N CYS A 153 6.28 -10.85 7.06
CA CYS A 153 6.02 -10.08 8.27
C CYS A 153 4.85 -10.70 9.05
N LEU A 154 5.03 -10.88 10.37
CA LEU A 154 4.06 -11.49 11.30
C LEU A 154 2.82 -10.60 11.61
N GLY A 155 2.58 -9.57 10.80
CA GLY A 155 1.55 -8.56 11.01
C GLY A 155 1.86 -7.62 12.19
N ALA A 156 0.84 -6.86 12.62
CA ALA A 156 0.98 -5.86 13.69
C ALA A 156 1.29 -6.47 15.07
N TYR A 157 0.72 -7.65 15.36
CA TYR A 157 0.82 -8.32 16.66
C TYR A 157 0.48 -9.81 16.56
N SER A 158 0.78 -10.56 17.62
CA SER A 158 0.37 -11.95 17.77
C SER A 158 -0.26 -12.23 19.13
N SER A 159 -1.22 -13.15 19.16
CA SER A 159 -1.79 -13.66 20.39
C SER A 159 -0.75 -14.45 21.18
N ILE A 160 -0.59 -14.12 22.46
CA ILE A 160 0.29 -14.87 23.38
C ILE A 160 -0.05 -16.36 23.39
N ARG A 161 -1.35 -16.68 23.36
CA ARG A 161 -1.80 -18.07 23.36
C ARG A 161 -1.29 -18.79 22.11
N ASP A 162 -1.36 -18.15 20.95
CA ASP A 162 -0.94 -18.75 19.69
C ASP A 162 0.58 -18.90 19.62
N LEU A 163 1.34 -17.92 20.15
CA LEU A 163 2.79 -18.02 20.31
C LEU A 163 3.17 -19.19 21.22
N LEU A 164 2.47 -19.36 22.35
CA LEU A 164 2.71 -20.45 23.28
C LEU A 164 2.49 -21.82 22.63
N TRP A 165 1.44 -21.95 21.82
CA TRP A 165 1.12 -23.20 21.13
C TRP A 165 1.99 -23.51 19.91
N GLY A 166 2.88 -22.60 19.51
CA GLY A 166 3.90 -22.88 18.51
C GLY A 166 4.98 -23.88 18.98
N PHE A 167 5.11 -24.09 20.29
CA PHE A 167 6.07 -25.04 20.88
C PHE A 167 5.45 -26.43 21.08
N ASP A 168 6.29 -27.47 20.99
CA ASP A 168 5.85 -28.84 21.22
C ASP A 168 5.53 -29.11 22.71
N GLU A 169 4.73 -30.15 22.96
CA GLU A 169 4.29 -30.52 24.31
C GLU A 169 5.45 -30.76 25.28
N LYS A 170 6.50 -31.44 24.83
CA LYS A 170 7.60 -31.82 25.70
C LYS A 170 8.31 -30.56 26.16
N THR A 171 8.59 -29.65 25.24
CA THR A 171 9.18 -28.34 25.52
C THR A 171 8.33 -27.54 26.51
N LEU A 172 7.03 -27.38 26.26
CA LEU A 172 6.16 -26.60 27.16
C LEU A 172 6.02 -27.23 28.54
N ARG A 173 5.84 -28.54 28.63
CA ARG A 173 5.74 -29.25 29.92
C ARG A 173 7.02 -29.11 30.73
N SER A 174 8.17 -29.24 30.08
CA SER A 174 9.47 -29.02 30.71
C SER A 174 9.66 -27.57 31.14
N ALA A 175 9.32 -26.60 30.28
CA ALA A 175 9.49 -25.17 30.55
C ALA A 175 8.60 -24.67 31.69
N PHE A 176 7.32 -25.08 31.73
CA PHE A 176 6.42 -24.76 32.83
C PHE A 176 6.62 -25.62 34.08
N ALA A 177 7.42 -26.69 33.99
CA ALA A 177 7.56 -27.71 35.03
C ALA A 177 6.20 -28.28 35.51
N VAL A 178 5.25 -28.46 34.59
CA VAL A 178 3.88 -28.91 34.91
C VAL A 178 3.67 -30.41 34.67
N PRO A 179 2.90 -31.08 35.55
CA PRO A 179 2.44 -32.45 35.33
C PRO A 179 1.64 -32.63 34.02
N LYS A 180 1.61 -33.86 33.49
CA LYS A 180 0.95 -34.17 32.21
C LYS A 180 -0.54 -33.86 32.22
N ASP A 181 -1.21 -34.09 33.34
CA ASP A 181 -2.64 -33.86 33.53
C ASP A 181 -2.99 -32.36 33.48
N VAL A 182 -2.16 -31.50 34.08
CA VAL A 182 -2.35 -30.04 34.03
C VAL A 182 -2.16 -29.52 32.61
N PHE A 183 -1.16 -30.02 31.90
CA PHE A 183 -0.94 -29.67 30.49
C PHE A 183 -2.06 -30.20 29.58
N GLY A 184 -2.59 -31.40 29.86
CA GLY A 184 -3.74 -31.96 29.17
C GLY A 184 -4.96 -31.03 29.27
N ARG A 185 -5.27 -30.52 30.46
CA ARG A 185 -6.35 -29.53 30.65
C ARG A 185 -6.11 -28.23 29.89
N LEU A 186 -4.87 -27.77 29.80
CA LEU A 186 -4.52 -26.57 29.03
C LEU A 186 -4.75 -26.79 27.52
N ARG A 187 -4.41 -27.99 27.02
CA ARG A 187 -4.64 -28.39 25.62
C ARG A 187 -6.13 -28.55 25.31
N ASP A 188 -6.89 -29.16 26.21
CA ASP A 188 -8.32 -29.42 26.03
C ASP A 188 -9.17 -28.14 26.20
N ALA A 189 -8.59 -27.06 26.73
CA ALA A 189 -9.26 -25.78 26.88
C ALA A 189 -9.55 -25.14 25.52
N VAL A 190 -10.83 -24.84 25.27
CA VAL A 190 -11.31 -24.17 24.05
C VAL A 190 -10.64 -22.79 23.90
N LYS A 191 -10.16 -22.46 22.70
CA LYS A 191 -9.60 -21.14 22.39
C LYS A 191 -10.72 -20.10 22.44
N PRO A 192 -10.68 -19.11 23.35
CA PRO A 192 -11.66 -18.04 23.38
C PRO A 192 -11.47 -17.13 22.14
N PRO A 193 -12.55 -16.43 21.71
CA PRO A 193 -12.41 -15.36 20.72
C PRO A 193 -11.48 -14.26 21.23
N LEU A 194 -10.82 -13.53 20.31
CA LEU A 194 -9.84 -12.50 20.68
C LEU A 194 -10.46 -11.37 21.52
N ILE A 195 -11.72 -11.03 21.22
CA ILE A 195 -12.53 -10.13 22.03
C ILE A 195 -13.60 -10.99 22.72
N THR A 196 -13.69 -10.88 24.04
CA THR A 196 -14.58 -11.69 24.87
C THR A 196 -15.25 -10.86 25.95
N HIS A 197 -16.25 -11.42 26.64
CA HIS A 197 -16.88 -10.76 27.78
C HIS A 197 -15.87 -10.61 28.93
N ALA A 198 -15.80 -9.42 29.52
CA ALA A 198 -14.98 -9.14 30.68
C ALA A 198 -15.50 -9.89 31.91
N MET A 199 -14.61 -10.55 32.65
CA MET A 199 -15.01 -11.30 33.86
C MET A 199 -15.59 -10.35 34.91
N PRO A 200 -16.74 -10.67 35.55
CA PRO A 200 -17.28 -9.84 36.63
C PRO A 200 -16.32 -9.80 37.83
N LYS A 201 -16.13 -8.61 38.41
CA LYS A 201 -15.27 -8.33 39.59
C LYS A 201 -15.68 -9.04 40.90
N ASN A 202 -16.58 -10.02 40.87
CA ASN A 202 -17.01 -10.73 42.07
C ASN A 202 -16.03 -11.87 42.42
N ARG A 203 -14.84 -11.49 42.90
CA ARG A 203 -14.08 -12.32 43.85
C ARG A 203 -13.86 -11.49 45.11
N THR A 204 -14.68 -11.83 46.10
CA THR A 204 -14.65 -11.40 47.50
C THR A 204 -13.24 -11.40 48.07
N GLN A 205 -12.97 -10.39 48.91
CA GLN A 205 -11.85 -10.26 49.84
C GLN A 205 -11.20 -11.61 50.19
N GLY A 206 -10.03 -11.85 49.61
CA GLY A 206 -9.06 -12.84 50.04
C GLY A 206 -7.71 -12.15 50.10
N SER A 207 -7.15 -12.07 51.30
CA SER A 207 -5.78 -11.61 51.55
C SER A 207 -4.77 -12.36 50.69
N GLU A 208 -3.73 -11.64 50.30
CA GLU A 208 -2.58 -12.00 49.46
C GLU A 208 -2.66 -11.54 47.99
N GLU A 209 -1.94 -10.44 47.81
CA GLU A 209 -1.74 -9.59 46.66
C GLU A 209 -0.89 -10.29 45.58
N GLU A 210 -1.53 -11.11 44.74
CA GLU A 210 -0.99 -11.47 43.42
C GLU A 210 -2.14 -11.45 42.39
N THR A 211 -2.41 -10.26 41.84
CA THR A 211 -3.31 -10.10 40.69
C THR A 211 -2.84 -10.98 39.53
N TRP A 212 -3.77 -11.50 38.72
CA TRP A 212 -3.46 -12.31 37.53
C TRP A 212 -2.38 -11.66 36.64
N GLY A 213 -2.36 -10.33 36.57
CA GLY A 213 -1.34 -9.58 35.84
C GLY A 213 0.08 -9.62 36.46
N SER A 214 0.22 -9.76 37.77
CA SER A 214 1.53 -10.06 38.41
C SER A 214 2.08 -11.42 38.00
N ARG A 215 1.20 -12.42 37.75
CA ARG A 215 1.59 -13.74 37.24
C ARG A 215 1.98 -13.70 35.77
N LEU A 216 1.28 -12.91 34.94
CA LEU A 216 1.67 -12.67 33.56
C LEU A 216 3.03 -11.95 33.47
N ALA A 217 3.25 -10.90 34.26
CA ALA A 217 4.54 -10.21 34.31
C ALA A 217 5.70 -11.16 34.67
N LYS A 218 5.50 -12.05 35.66
CA LYS A 218 6.48 -13.10 36.04
C LYS A 218 6.67 -14.19 34.97
N LEU A 219 5.70 -14.40 34.08
CA LEU A 219 5.78 -15.39 33.00
C LEU A 219 6.65 -14.88 31.84
N PHE A 220 6.62 -13.58 31.57
CA PHE A 220 7.36 -12.94 30.48
C PHE A 220 8.72 -12.40 30.90
N VAL A 221 8.95 -12.20 32.20
CA VAL A 221 10.24 -11.75 32.72
C VAL A 221 10.76 -12.74 33.76
N ARG A 222 11.64 -13.65 33.31
CA ARG A 222 12.52 -14.46 34.16
C ARG A 222 13.89 -14.63 33.49
N VAL A 223 14.76 -13.64 33.72
CA VAL A 223 16.20 -13.84 33.84
C VAL A 223 16.60 -13.18 35.15
N GLU A 224 16.29 -13.84 36.27
CA GLU A 224 17.04 -13.63 37.51
C GLU A 224 18.11 -14.73 37.55
N ASP A 225 19.36 -14.33 37.82
CA ASP A 225 20.57 -15.13 38.06
C ASP A 225 21.55 -15.44 36.91
N VAL A 226 21.98 -14.45 36.10
CA VAL A 226 23.32 -14.55 35.42
C VAL A 226 24.17 -13.27 35.44
N THR A 227 23.63 -12.07 35.69
CA THR A 227 24.43 -10.83 35.54
C THR A 227 25.06 -10.26 36.82
N ASP A 228 24.82 -10.83 38.00
CA ASP A 228 25.27 -10.25 39.28
C ASP A 228 26.75 -10.52 39.64
N HIS A 229 27.57 -10.94 38.67
CA HIS A 229 29.01 -11.18 38.87
C HIS A 229 29.95 -10.29 38.05
N LEU A 230 29.46 -9.28 37.31
CA LEU A 230 30.36 -8.46 36.47
C LEU A 230 30.23 -6.94 36.60
N GLU A 231 29.43 -6.39 37.51
CA GLU A 231 29.33 -4.93 37.67
C GLU A 231 29.98 -4.42 38.97
N MET A 232 31.20 -3.91 38.84
CA MET A 232 31.77 -2.98 39.81
C MET A 232 30.91 -1.72 39.89
N LYS A 233 30.26 -1.48 41.03
CA LYS A 233 29.49 -0.27 41.32
C LYS A 233 30.41 0.95 41.47
N PRO A 234 30.13 2.09 40.81
CA PRO A 234 30.51 3.38 41.34
C PRO A 234 29.40 3.90 42.27
N VAL A 235 29.80 4.29 43.48
CA VAL A 235 28.97 5.02 44.43
C VAL A 235 28.78 6.44 43.91
N VAL A 236 27.55 6.81 43.52
CA VAL A 236 27.15 8.23 43.47
C VAL A 236 25.72 8.39 43.98
N ASN A 237 25.63 9.04 45.14
CA ASN A 237 24.41 9.62 45.70
C ASN A 237 23.85 10.69 44.74
N LYS A 238 22.68 10.47 44.13
CA LYS A 238 21.85 11.56 43.61
C LYS A 238 20.36 11.31 43.86
N LYS A 239 19.75 12.31 44.48
CA LYS A 239 18.33 12.48 44.83
C LYS A 239 17.39 11.88 43.76
N LYS A 240 16.54 10.94 44.16
CA LYS A 240 15.43 10.41 43.35
C LYS A 240 14.49 11.56 42.94
N LYS A 241 14.61 12.05 41.71
CA LYS A 241 13.50 12.73 41.02
C LYS A 241 12.36 11.70 40.89
N LYS A 242 11.16 12.03 41.36
CA LYS A 242 9.94 11.23 41.07
C LYS A 242 9.83 11.10 39.53
N LYS A 243 9.98 9.87 39.00
CA LYS A 243 9.67 9.55 37.58
C LYS A 243 8.21 10.00 37.36
N LYS A 244 7.98 10.91 36.41
CA LYS A 244 6.62 11.34 35.98
C LYS A 244 5.87 10.06 35.59
N LYS A 245 4.65 9.83 36.11
CA LYS A 245 3.78 8.75 35.60
C LYS A 245 3.53 9.03 34.11
N SER A 246 3.65 8.04 33.24
CA SER A 246 3.31 8.19 31.82
C SER A 246 1.80 8.38 31.69
N SER A 247 1.35 9.62 31.47
CA SER A 247 -0.03 9.94 31.14
C SER A 247 -0.20 9.97 29.62
N ALA A 248 -1.38 9.58 29.12
CA ALA A 248 -1.77 9.88 27.75
C ALA A 248 -1.82 11.39 27.51
N TYR A 249 -1.65 11.80 26.26
CA TYR A 249 -1.89 13.17 25.82
C TYR A 249 -3.34 13.28 25.34
N ASN A 250 -4.14 14.19 25.90
CA ASN A 250 -5.54 14.33 25.49
C ASN A 250 -5.73 15.56 24.59
N VAL A 251 -6.16 15.33 23.34
CA VAL A 251 -6.30 16.40 22.33
C VAL A 251 -7.52 17.29 22.53
N PHE A 252 -8.51 16.87 23.33
CA PHE A 252 -9.69 17.69 23.63
C PHE A 252 -9.54 18.52 24.91
N GLU A 253 -8.57 18.18 25.76
CA GLU A 253 -8.27 18.93 26.99
C GLU A 253 -7.06 19.86 26.86
N SER A 254 -6.32 19.76 25.75
CA SER A 254 -5.15 20.61 25.46
C SER A 254 -5.56 21.82 24.63
N ASP A 255 -4.81 22.91 24.77
CA ASP A 255 -5.02 24.12 23.96
C ASP A 255 -4.69 23.82 22.48
N PRO A 256 -5.50 24.27 21.52
CA PRO A 256 -5.21 24.08 20.10
C PRO A 256 -4.01 24.92 19.65
N ASP A 257 -3.24 24.41 18.68
CA ASP A 257 -2.12 25.16 18.08
C ASP A 257 -2.60 26.33 17.21
N PHE A 258 -3.82 26.22 16.69
CA PHE A 258 -4.47 27.27 15.93
C PHE A 258 -5.98 27.23 16.16
N GLU A 259 -6.58 28.40 16.35
CA GLU A 259 -8.03 28.57 16.50
C GLU A 259 -8.45 29.92 15.90
N ASN A 260 -9.58 29.92 15.19
CA ASN A 260 -10.33 31.10 14.79
C ASN A 260 -11.80 30.75 14.56
N ASP A 261 -12.60 31.71 14.07
CA ASP A 261 -14.04 31.51 13.83
C ASP A 261 -14.36 30.38 12.82
N ASN A 262 -13.37 29.97 12.02
CA ASN A 262 -13.50 28.93 11.00
C ASN A 262 -13.15 27.52 11.51
N GLY A 263 -12.61 27.40 12.73
CA GLY A 263 -12.29 26.11 13.34
C GLY A 263 -11.07 26.11 14.24
N GLN A 264 -10.57 24.92 14.52
CA GLN A 264 -9.37 24.69 15.31
C GLN A 264 -8.54 23.51 14.80
N SER A 265 -7.24 23.53 15.07
CA SER A 265 -6.34 22.41 14.79
C SER A 265 -5.32 22.22 15.90
N ILE A 266 -4.94 20.98 16.15
CA ILE A 266 -3.90 20.58 17.10
C ILE A 266 -3.02 19.50 16.49
N VAL A 267 -1.72 19.57 16.77
CA VAL A 267 -0.70 18.60 16.38
C VAL A 267 -0.04 18.08 17.65
N VAL A 268 0.21 16.78 17.69
CA VAL A 268 0.89 16.09 18.79
C VAL A 268 2.12 15.42 18.21
N ASP A 269 3.29 15.96 18.55
CA ASP A 269 4.58 15.48 18.07
C ASP A 269 5.52 15.06 19.23
N GLU A 270 6.77 14.74 18.91
CA GLU A 270 7.75 14.30 19.91
C GLU A 270 8.14 15.36 20.96
N LYS A 271 7.79 16.64 20.73
CA LYS A 271 7.97 17.74 21.69
C LYS A 271 6.86 17.75 22.73
N ASP A 272 5.64 17.42 22.34
CA ASP A 272 4.46 17.41 23.22
C ASP A 272 4.40 16.14 24.07
N MET A 273 4.78 15.00 23.48
CA MET A 273 4.73 13.71 24.11
C MET A 273 6.05 12.96 23.94
N ASP A 274 6.83 12.87 25.03
CA ASP A 274 8.10 12.13 25.09
C ASP A 274 7.97 10.68 24.59
N ALA A 275 6.80 10.06 24.79
CA ALA A 275 6.54 8.71 24.32
C ALA A 275 6.51 8.61 22.79
N LEU A 276 6.30 9.68 22.02
CA LEU A 276 6.44 9.67 20.55
C LEU A 276 7.90 9.77 20.07
N LYS A 277 8.88 10.03 20.95
CA LYS A 277 10.30 10.11 20.54
C LYS A 277 10.78 8.79 19.96
N GLY A 278 11.33 8.85 18.74
CA GLY A 278 11.74 7.67 17.98
C GLY A 278 10.57 6.82 17.47
N SER A 279 9.35 7.36 17.45
CA SER A 279 8.24 6.86 16.62
C SER A 279 8.39 7.44 15.21
N ASN A 280 7.82 6.77 14.22
CA ASN A 280 7.66 7.32 12.87
C ASN A 280 6.37 8.14 12.72
N PHE A 281 5.54 8.24 13.78
CA PHE A 281 4.23 8.87 13.70
C PHE A 281 4.02 10.02 14.66
N GLY A 282 3.43 11.10 14.14
CA GLY A 282 2.74 12.14 14.90
C GLY A 282 1.22 12.01 14.74
N VAL A 283 0.45 12.72 15.56
CA VAL A 283 -1.01 12.78 15.46
C VAL A 283 -1.43 14.23 15.24
N TYR A 284 -2.47 14.45 14.44
CA TYR A 284 -3.09 15.77 14.32
C TYR A 284 -4.61 15.65 14.32
N MET A 285 -5.29 16.72 14.67
CA MET A 285 -6.75 16.83 14.61
C MET A 285 -7.13 18.19 14.07
N VAL A 286 -8.14 18.19 13.20
CA VAL A 286 -8.71 19.39 12.59
C VAL A 286 -10.22 19.37 12.78
N ASN A 287 -10.77 20.50 13.20
CA ASN A 287 -12.20 20.74 13.31
C ASN A 287 -12.55 21.99 12.53
N LEU A 288 -13.27 21.83 11.41
CA LEU A 288 -13.78 22.93 10.59
C LEU A 288 -15.24 23.21 10.95
N THR A 289 -15.55 24.48 11.19
CA THR A 289 -16.95 24.94 11.28
C THR A 289 -17.64 24.86 9.92
N LYS A 290 -18.96 25.08 9.87
CA LYS A 290 -19.74 24.98 8.63
C LYS A 290 -19.31 26.05 7.62
N GLY A 291 -19.16 25.66 6.34
CA GLY A 291 -18.78 26.58 5.27
C GLY A 291 -17.36 27.13 5.41
N SER A 292 -16.45 26.34 5.95
CA SER A 292 -15.05 26.67 6.21
C SER A 292 -14.11 25.76 5.43
N MET A 293 -12.84 26.12 5.37
CA MET A 293 -11.80 25.27 4.78
C MET A 293 -10.51 25.35 5.58
N MET A 294 -9.72 24.28 5.55
CA MET A 294 -8.29 24.42 5.76
C MET A 294 -7.67 24.85 4.43
N GLY A 295 -6.97 25.99 4.44
CA GLY A 295 -6.51 26.64 3.22
C GLY A 295 -5.56 25.76 2.39
N PRO A 296 -5.46 25.97 1.06
CA PRO A 296 -4.54 25.23 0.20
C PRO A 296 -3.11 25.18 0.74
N HIS A 297 -2.59 23.97 0.97
CA HIS A 297 -1.25 23.75 1.51
C HIS A 297 -0.67 22.40 1.10
N TRP A 298 0.62 22.20 1.34
CA TRP A 298 1.26 20.88 1.25
C TRP A 298 2.10 20.59 2.49
N ASN A 299 2.37 19.32 2.74
CA ASN A 299 3.24 18.87 3.82
C ASN A 299 4.63 18.54 3.30
N PRO A 300 5.69 19.21 3.80
CA PRO A 300 7.05 19.00 3.31
C PRO A 300 7.74 17.78 3.91
N ASN A 301 7.29 17.27 5.06
CA ASN A 301 8.02 16.25 5.83
C ASN A 301 7.18 15.01 6.18
N ALA A 302 5.94 14.93 5.72
CA ALA A 302 5.03 13.85 6.10
C ALA A 302 3.98 13.56 5.03
N CYS A 303 3.62 12.29 4.92
CA CYS A 303 2.33 11.85 4.39
C CYS A 303 1.29 12.01 5.50
N GLU A 304 0.10 12.49 5.14
CA GLU A 304 -1.03 12.64 6.05
C GLU A 304 -2.06 11.55 5.82
N ILE A 305 -2.34 10.79 6.86
CA ILE A 305 -3.33 9.71 6.84
C ILE A 305 -4.47 10.10 7.78
N SER A 306 -5.57 10.60 7.24
CA SER A 306 -6.70 11.12 8.00
C SER A 306 -7.85 10.11 8.12
N ILE A 307 -8.56 10.18 9.24
CA ILE A 307 -9.76 9.43 9.58
C ILE A 307 -10.85 10.44 9.95
N VAL A 308 -11.97 10.41 9.22
CA VAL A 308 -13.11 11.29 9.52
C VAL A 308 -13.80 10.85 10.80
N LEU A 309 -13.95 11.79 11.73
CA LEU A 309 -14.56 11.56 13.05
C LEU A 309 -16.02 12.00 13.10
N GLN A 310 -16.34 13.12 12.45
CA GLN A 310 -17.68 13.69 12.46
C GLN A 310 -17.93 14.55 11.22
N GLY A 311 -19.08 14.34 10.60
CA GLY A 311 -19.62 15.14 9.51
C GLY A 311 -19.17 14.69 8.14
N GLU A 312 -19.35 15.58 7.17
CA GLU A 312 -19.02 15.36 5.77
C GLU A 312 -18.13 16.50 5.27
N GLY A 313 -17.20 16.15 4.38
CA GLY A 313 -16.24 17.09 3.84
C GLY A 313 -15.87 16.77 2.41
N MET A 314 -15.35 17.77 1.71
CA MET A 314 -14.74 17.61 0.40
C MET A 314 -13.22 17.74 0.53
N ILE A 315 -12.50 16.82 -0.09
CA ILE A 315 -11.06 16.86 -0.20
C ILE A 315 -10.70 17.11 -1.65
N ARG A 316 -9.80 18.06 -1.88
CA ARG A 316 -9.20 18.31 -3.19
C ARG A 316 -7.70 18.15 -3.08
N VAL A 317 -7.14 17.26 -3.88
CA VAL A 317 -5.69 17.00 -3.96
C VAL A 317 -5.22 17.35 -5.36
N VAL A 318 -4.20 18.18 -5.47
CA VAL A 318 -3.59 18.55 -6.76
C VAL A 318 -2.46 17.57 -7.04
N ASN A 319 -2.57 16.85 -8.16
CA ASN A 319 -1.54 15.92 -8.58
C ASN A 319 -0.40 16.69 -9.24
N HIS A 320 0.84 16.20 -9.08
CA HIS A 320 1.95 16.77 -9.82
C HIS A 320 1.70 16.56 -11.32
N PRO A 321 1.84 17.58 -12.18
CA PRO A 321 1.77 17.38 -13.62
C PRO A 321 2.86 16.36 -14.01
N SER A 322 2.44 15.18 -14.44
CA SER A 322 3.31 14.20 -15.07
C SER A 322 3.15 14.32 -16.59
N TYR A 323 4.21 14.01 -17.33
CA TYR A 323 4.20 14.08 -18.81
C TYR A 323 3.12 13.19 -19.46
N GLN A 324 2.49 12.29 -18.70
CA GLN A 324 1.61 11.22 -19.21
C GLN A 324 0.15 11.32 -18.74
N SER A 325 -0.18 12.16 -17.76
CA SER A 325 -1.54 12.26 -17.19
C SER A 325 -2.05 13.70 -17.20
N LYS A 326 -3.21 13.91 -17.85
CA LYS A 326 -3.95 15.18 -17.84
C LYS A 326 -4.83 15.36 -16.58
N ASN A 327 -4.79 14.44 -15.61
CA ASN A 327 -5.59 14.61 -14.39
C ASN A 327 -4.89 15.61 -13.46
N GLU A 328 -5.28 16.88 -13.59
CA GLU A 328 -4.69 18.02 -12.85
C GLU A 328 -4.99 17.99 -11.35
N SER A 329 -6.06 17.33 -10.90
CA SER A 329 -6.42 17.21 -9.48
C SER A 329 -7.45 16.11 -9.23
N GLU A 330 -7.35 15.45 -8.08
CA GLU A 330 -8.36 14.52 -7.56
C GLU A 330 -9.29 15.21 -6.56
N ARG A 331 -10.55 14.77 -6.56
CA ARG A 331 -11.60 15.28 -5.68
C ARG A 331 -12.43 14.13 -5.17
N PHE A 332 -12.72 14.14 -3.88
CA PHE A 332 -13.58 13.14 -3.30
C PHE A 332 -14.28 13.66 -2.05
N MET A 333 -15.49 13.14 -1.83
CA MET A 333 -16.29 13.42 -0.64
C MET A 333 -15.99 12.36 0.42
N VAL A 334 -15.85 12.79 1.67
CA VAL A 334 -15.57 11.93 2.83
C VAL A 334 -16.65 12.09 3.88
N GLU A 335 -16.95 11.01 4.59
CA GLU A 335 -17.96 10.92 5.66
C GLU A 335 -17.42 10.13 6.87
N ASP A 336 -18.18 10.08 7.97
CA ASP A 336 -17.81 9.41 9.22
C ASP A 336 -17.19 8.02 9.03
N GLY A 337 -15.93 7.90 9.42
CA GLY A 337 -15.14 6.67 9.32
C GLY A 337 -14.51 6.43 7.95
N ASP A 338 -14.57 7.35 7.00
CA ASP A 338 -13.70 7.27 5.83
C ASP A 338 -12.24 7.53 6.23
N VAL A 339 -11.33 6.90 5.50
CA VAL A 339 -9.88 7.15 5.59
C VAL A 339 -9.42 7.79 4.31
N PHE A 340 -8.76 8.93 4.39
CA PHE A 340 -8.14 9.55 3.22
C PHE A 340 -6.65 9.80 3.46
N VAL A 341 -5.88 9.72 2.38
CA VAL A 341 -4.42 9.80 2.41
C VAL A 341 -4.00 10.91 1.47
N VAL A 342 -3.15 11.81 1.95
CA VAL A 342 -2.50 12.82 1.12
C VAL A 342 -0.98 12.67 1.23
N PRO A 343 -0.30 12.28 0.14
CA PRO A 343 1.14 12.11 0.16
C PRO A 343 1.89 13.41 0.42
N GLN A 344 3.14 13.27 0.85
CA GLN A 344 4.08 14.37 1.01
C GLN A 344 4.19 15.18 -0.30
N PHE A 345 4.27 16.51 -0.19
CA PHE A 345 4.35 17.47 -1.30
C PHE A 345 3.10 17.63 -2.19
N TYR A 346 2.02 16.88 -1.98
CA TYR A 346 0.79 17.07 -2.76
C TYR A 346 -0.01 18.25 -2.18
N PRO A 347 -0.26 19.32 -2.95
CA PRO A 347 -1.09 20.42 -2.48
C PRO A 347 -2.54 19.96 -2.29
N MET A 348 -3.15 20.32 -1.17
CA MET A 348 -4.49 19.92 -0.83
C MET A 348 -5.30 21.05 -0.20
N ALA A 349 -6.63 20.89 -0.25
CA ALA A 349 -7.57 21.67 0.53
C ALA A 349 -8.67 20.75 1.07
N GLN A 350 -9.03 20.94 2.34
CA GLN A 350 -10.13 20.26 3.02
C GLN A 350 -11.25 21.26 3.28
N LEU A 351 -12.46 20.93 2.86
CA LEU A 351 -13.60 21.86 2.86
C LEU A 351 -14.78 21.25 3.61
N SER A 352 -15.45 22.03 4.44
CA SER A 352 -16.72 21.67 5.07
C SER A 352 -17.90 22.22 4.26
N PHE A 353 -19.04 21.54 4.35
CA PHE A 353 -20.27 21.99 3.71
C PHE A 353 -20.96 23.09 4.54
N VAL A 354 -21.88 23.83 3.92
CA VAL A 354 -22.63 24.91 4.59
C VAL A 354 -23.57 24.38 5.68
N ASN A 355 -24.01 23.13 5.57
CA ASN A 355 -24.92 22.48 6.51
C ASN A 355 -24.20 21.62 7.57
N SER A 356 -22.92 21.32 7.40
CA SER A 356 -22.20 20.29 8.17
C SER A 356 -20.81 20.76 8.59
N SER A 357 -20.49 20.61 9.88
CA SER A 357 -19.12 20.79 10.37
C SER A 357 -18.30 19.55 10.00
N PHE A 358 -17.00 19.70 9.82
CA PHE A 358 -16.13 18.61 9.39
C PHE A 358 -14.95 18.43 10.35
N MET A 359 -14.93 17.31 11.07
CA MET A 359 -13.88 16.98 12.04
C MET A 359 -13.20 15.66 11.65
N PHE A 360 -11.87 15.69 11.61
CA PHE A 360 -11.04 14.53 11.33
C PHE A 360 -9.78 14.56 12.18
N MET A 361 -9.26 13.37 12.49
CA MET A 361 -7.90 13.20 13.03
C MET A 361 -7.04 12.53 11.99
N GLY A 362 -5.72 12.69 12.03
CA GLY A 362 -4.83 11.90 11.21
C GLY A 362 -3.53 11.50 11.89
N PHE A 363 -2.88 10.50 11.31
CA PHE A 363 -1.50 10.15 11.60
C PHE A 363 -0.60 10.82 10.56
N SER A 364 0.40 11.55 11.02
CA SER A 364 1.50 12.05 10.20
C SER A 364 2.59 10.99 10.18
N THR A 365 3.15 10.64 9.02
CA THR A 365 4.29 9.70 8.89
C THR A 365 5.64 10.30 9.33
N SER A 366 5.59 11.30 10.21
CA SER A 366 6.74 11.84 10.93
C SER A 366 6.29 12.24 12.34
N ALA A 367 7.05 11.80 13.35
CA ALA A 367 6.91 12.25 14.74
C ALA A 367 7.63 13.58 15.02
N LYS A 368 8.41 14.08 14.06
CA LYS A 368 9.02 15.42 14.13
C LYS A 368 8.01 16.47 13.70
N THR A 369 8.18 17.68 14.22
CA THR A 369 7.35 18.82 13.85
C THR A 369 7.29 18.99 12.34
N ASN A 370 6.09 18.81 11.81
CA ASN A 370 5.77 19.12 10.42
C ASN A 370 5.33 20.59 10.34
N HIS A 371 5.81 21.31 9.33
CA HIS A 371 5.44 22.71 9.10
C HIS A 371 4.71 22.79 7.76
N PRO A 372 3.37 22.61 7.74
CA PRO A 372 2.60 22.68 6.52
C PRO A 372 2.80 24.04 5.84
N GLN A 373 2.98 24.03 4.52
CA GLN A 373 3.27 25.23 3.73
C GLN A 373 1.99 25.72 3.06
N PHE A 374 1.42 26.81 3.58
CA PHE A 374 0.19 27.39 3.04
C PHE A 374 0.46 28.22 1.79
N LEU A 375 -0.41 28.11 0.79
CA LEU A 375 -0.37 28.90 -0.44
C LEU A 375 -1.12 30.23 -0.29
N VAL A 376 -2.08 30.31 0.64
CA VAL A 376 -2.94 31.48 0.87
C VAL A 376 -3.02 31.81 2.35
N GLY A 377 -3.59 32.97 2.69
CA GLY A 377 -3.71 33.43 4.08
C GLY A 377 -2.46 34.13 4.62
N GLN A 378 -2.50 34.55 5.88
CA GLN A 378 -1.40 35.27 6.53
C GLN A 378 -0.12 34.47 6.64
N ASN A 379 -0.24 33.16 6.73
CA ASN A 379 0.88 32.22 6.82
C ASN A 379 1.31 31.71 5.45
N SER A 380 0.85 32.33 4.35
CA SER A 380 1.22 31.94 2.99
C SER A 380 2.72 32.07 2.74
N VAL A 381 3.34 31.02 2.21
CA VAL A 381 4.73 31.01 1.73
C VAL A 381 4.95 32.06 0.63
N LEU A 382 3.91 32.40 -0.14
CA LEU A 382 3.98 33.45 -1.16
C LEU A 382 4.25 34.82 -0.54
N LYS A 383 3.89 35.06 0.73
CA LYS A 383 4.20 36.34 1.38
C LYS A 383 5.69 36.51 1.68
N ILE A 384 6.46 35.43 1.72
CA ILE A 384 7.91 35.43 1.99
C ILE A 384 8.70 35.84 0.73
N PHE A 385 8.21 35.50 -0.46
CA PHE A 385 8.90 35.81 -1.72
C PHE A 385 8.92 37.31 -2.04
N ASN A 386 9.99 37.73 -2.71
CA ASN A 386 10.09 39.08 -3.28
C ASN A 386 8.92 39.32 -4.26
N ARG A 387 8.30 40.48 -4.14
CA ARG A 387 7.09 40.84 -4.87
C ARG A 387 7.31 41.01 -6.37
N ASP A 388 8.46 41.52 -6.79
CA ASP A 388 8.83 41.62 -8.21
C ASP A 388 9.07 40.24 -8.82
N VAL A 389 9.64 39.31 -8.04
CA VAL A 389 9.79 37.90 -8.46
C VAL A 389 8.42 37.27 -8.66
N LEU A 390 7.49 37.42 -7.73
CA LEU A 390 6.12 36.89 -7.90
C LEU A 390 5.38 37.57 -9.05
N ALA A 391 5.52 38.88 -9.20
CA ALA A 391 4.95 39.63 -10.32
C ALA A 391 5.46 39.08 -11.65
N THR A 392 6.74 38.76 -11.73
CA THR A 392 7.35 38.13 -12.91
C THR A 392 6.83 36.69 -13.10
N SER A 393 6.84 35.86 -12.06
CA SER A 393 6.43 34.46 -12.11
C SER A 393 4.97 34.26 -12.51
N PHE A 394 4.07 35.11 -12.01
CA PHE A 394 2.65 35.07 -12.38
C PHE A 394 2.32 35.92 -13.62
N ASN A 395 3.30 36.62 -14.19
CA ASN A 395 3.11 37.60 -15.26
C ASN A 395 2.01 38.65 -14.91
N MET A 396 2.14 39.23 -13.72
CA MET A 396 1.19 40.17 -13.12
C MET A 396 1.87 41.49 -12.74
N ARG A 397 1.08 42.56 -12.61
CA ARG A 397 1.60 43.84 -12.08
C ARG A 397 1.84 43.72 -10.57
N TYR A 398 2.89 44.38 -10.08
CA TYR A 398 3.22 44.47 -8.65
C TYR A 398 2.01 44.80 -7.77
N ALA A 399 1.26 45.87 -8.12
CA ALA A 399 0.09 46.30 -7.37
C ALA A 399 -1.02 45.25 -7.31
N THR A 400 -1.10 44.34 -8.29
CA THR A 400 -2.04 43.22 -8.28
C THR A 400 -1.56 42.11 -7.35
N VAL A 401 -0.26 41.80 -7.33
CA VAL A 401 0.34 40.83 -6.39
C VAL A 401 0.17 41.29 -4.94
N GLU A 402 0.46 42.56 -4.64
CA GLU A 402 0.27 43.13 -3.31
C GLU A 402 -1.18 43.00 -2.84
N ARG A 403 -2.14 43.29 -3.73
CA ARG A 403 -3.56 43.12 -3.43
C ARG A 403 -3.92 41.67 -3.20
N LEU A 404 -3.46 40.75 -4.05
CA LEU A 404 -3.72 39.32 -3.94
C LEU A 404 -3.26 38.78 -2.57
N LEU A 405 -2.02 39.09 -2.19
CA LEU A 405 -1.44 38.64 -0.92
C LEU A 405 -2.03 39.38 0.29
N GLY A 406 -2.49 40.62 0.11
CA GLY A 406 -3.02 41.45 1.19
C GLY A 406 -4.49 41.20 1.56
N THR A 407 -5.26 40.46 0.74
CA THR A 407 -6.72 40.36 0.90
C THR A 407 -7.13 39.39 2.00
N GLN A 408 -6.62 38.16 2.00
CA GLN A 408 -6.96 37.17 3.02
C GLN A 408 -6.26 37.50 4.35
N LYS A 409 -7.05 37.69 5.41
CA LYS A 409 -6.59 38.10 6.74
C LYS A 409 -6.49 36.94 7.72
N ASP A 410 -7.18 35.84 7.45
CA ASP A 410 -7.05 34.62 8.22
C ASP A 410 -5.76 33.88 7.87
N GLY A 411 -5.28 33.06 8.82
CA GLY A 411 -4.05 32.28 8.70
C GLY A 411 -4.29 30.95 7.99
N LEU A 412 -4.62 29.93 8.79
CA LEU A 412 -4.73 28.53 8.41
C LEU A 412 -6.13 28.13 7.93
N LEU A 413 -7.13 28.39 8.79
CA LEU A 413 -8.52 28.02 8.56
C LEU A 413 -9.29 29.24 8.06
N LEU A 414 -9.98 29.11 6.94
CA LEU A 414 -10.56 30.22 6.18
C LEU A 414 -12.06 30.01 6.00
N GLU A 415 -12.82 31.11 5.92
CA GLU A 415 -14.21 31.05 5.46
C GLU A 415 -14.24 30.66 3.98
N CYS A 416 -15.09 29.69 3.62
CA CYS A 416 -15.29 29.24 2.24
C CYS A 416 -16.73 28.75 2.03
N VAL A 417 -17.67 29.69 2.10
CA VAL A 417 -19.10 29.40 1.91
C VAL A 417 -19.33 28.80 0.52
N SER A 418 -20.03 27.66 0.49
CA SER A 418 -20.40 26.92 -0.72
C SER A 418 -19.25 26.30 -1.53
N CYS A 419 -18.00 26.34 -1.04
CA CYS A 419 -16.85 25.81 -1.77
C CYS A 419 -16.90 24.28 -1.91
N ALA A 420 -17.31 23.57 -0.85
CA ALA A 420 -17.49 22.12 -0.89
C ALA A 420 -18.58 21.72 -1.89
N GLU A 421 -19.71 22.44 -1.91
CA GLU A 421 -20.83 22.22 -2.82
C GLU A 421 -20.43 22.42 -4.29
N VAL A 422 -19.58 23.41 -4.57
CA VAL A 422 -19.02 23.62 -5.91
C VAL A 422 -18.12 22.46 -6.32
N GLU A 423 -17.22 21.99 -5.44
CA GLU A 423 -16.37 20.84 -5.75
C GLU A 423 -17.17 19.54 -5.88
N LEU A 424 -18.23 19.35 -5.08
CA LEU A 424 -19.16 18.23 -5.21
C LEU A 424 -19.92 18.29 -6.55
N SER A 425 -20.41 19.47 -6.95
CA SER A 425 -21.11 19.64 -8.23
C SER A 425 -20.20 19.33 -9.42
N ARG A 426 -18.91 19.70 -9.34
CA ARG A 426 -17.90 19.34 -10.34
C ARG A 426 -17.66 17.84 -10.37
N LEU A 427 -17.47 17.22 -9.21
CA LEU A 427 -17.29 15.77 -9.08
C LEU A 427 -18.47 15.00 -9.69
N MET A 428 -19.70 15.40 -9.37
CA MET A 428 -20.92 14.76 -9.91
C MET A 428 -20.99 14.87 -11.42
N ARG A 429 -20.64 16.03 -11.99
CA ARG A 429 -20.57 16.21 -13.44
C ARG A 429 -19.49 15.32 -14.08
N GLU A 430 -18.31 15.23 -13.48
CA GLU A 430 -17.22 14.36 -13.96
C GLU A 430 -17.64 12.88 -13.94
N ILE A 431 -18.35 12.44 -12.89
CA ILE A 431 -18.89 11.08 -12.76
C ILE A 431 -19.95 10.82 -13.85
N GLU A 432 -20.88 11.75 -14.07
CA GLU A 432 -21.92 11.60 -15.09
C GLU A 432 -21.33 11.57 -16.51
N GLU A 433 -20.34 12.43 -16.80
CA GLU A 433 -19.63 12.41 -18.07
C GLU A 433 -18.85 11.10 -18.27
N ARG A 434 -18.24 10.53 -17.21
CA ARG A 434 -17.58 9.22 -17.28
C ARG A 434 -18.61 8.11 -17.56
N ARG A 435 -19.72 8.08 -16.83
CA ARG A 435 -20.79 7.09 -17.03
C ARG A 435 -21.34 7.14 -18.45
N ARG A 436 -21.56 8.34 -19.00
CA ARG A 436 -22.02 8.49 -20.39
C ARG A 436 -21.01 7.92 -21.39
N ARG A 437 -19.70 8.17 -21.19
CA ARG A 437 -18.65 7.60 -22.06
C ARG A 437 -18.60 6.07 -21.98
N GLU A 438 -18.75 5.52 -20.78
CA GLU A 438 -18.80 4.07 -20.57
C GLU A 438 -20.04 3.45 -21.24
N GLU A 439 -21.21 4.07 -21.10
CA GLU A 439 -22.44 3.67 -21.77
C GLU A 439 -22.31 3.75 -23.30
N GLU A 440 -21.77 4.85 -23.84
CA GLU A 440 -21.47 5.02 -25.27
C GLU A 440 -20.47 3.96 -25.77
N GLU A 441 -19.46 3.61 -24.96
CA GLU A 441 -18.49 2.56 -25.30
C GLU A 441 -19.13 1.16 -25.30
N ILE A 442 -19.97 0.85 -24.30
CA ILE A 442 -20.72 -0.40 -24.25
C ILE A 442 -21.66 -0.50 -25.45
N GLU A 443 -22.35 0.58 -25.83
CA GLU A 443 -23.21 0.61 -27.01
C GLU A 443 -22.41 0.43 -28.31
N ARG A 444 -21.25 1.09 -28.42
CA ARG A 444 -20.34 0.91 -29.56
C ARG A 444 -19.90 -0.55 -29.70
N ARG A 445 -19.45 -1.17 -28.60
CA ARG A 445 -19.05 -2.59 -28.58
C ARG A 445 -20.20 -3.52 -29.00
N LYS A 446 -21.44 -3.24 -28.56
CA LYS A 446 -22.63 -4.00 -29.00
C LYS A 446 -22.90 -3.87 -30.49
N ARG A 447 -22.79 -2.65 -31.05
CA ARG A 447 -22.97 -2.41 -32.49
C ARG A 447 -21.89 -3.12 -33.31
N GLU A 448 -20.64 -3.07 -32.87
CA GLU A 448 -19.52 -3.80 -33.49
C GLU A 448 -19.76 -5.32 -33.45
N GLU A 449 -20.26 -5.86 -32.32
CA GLU A 449 -20.60 -7.29 -32.20
C GLU A 449 -21.79 -7.69 -33.10
N GLU A 450 -22.84 -6.86 -33.20
CA GLU A 450 -23.96 -7.11 -34.10
C GLU A 450 -23.53 -7.04 -35.59
N GLU A 451 -22.67 -6.09 -35.96
CA GLU A 451 -22.14 -5.99 -37.31
C GLU A 451 -21.28 -7.20 -37.66
N ALA A 452 -20.42 -7.65 -36.73
CA ALA A 452 -19.64 -8.87 -36.90
C ALA A 452 -20.54 -10.11 -37.11
N LYS A 453 -21.62 -10.25 -36.33
CA LYS A 453 -22.60 -11.34 -36.51
C LYS A 453 -23.29 -11.27 -37.87
N ARG A 454 -23.66 -10.08 -38.35
CA ARG A 454 -24.27 -9.90 -39.68
C ARG A 454 -23.30 -10.26 -40.81
N GLN A 455 -22.04 -9.83 -40.71
CA GLN A 455 -21.01 -10.17 -41.69
C GLN A 455 -20.72 -11.68 -41.71
N GLU A 456 -20.71 -12.33 -40.55
CA GLU A 456 -20.56 -13.79 -40.47
C GLU A 456 -21.76 -14.53 -41.08
N GLU A 457 -22.99 -14.09 -40.80
CA GLU A 457 -24.20 -14.66 -41.42
C GLU A 457 -24.20 -14.47 -42.94
N GLU A 458 -23.82 -13.30 -43.43
CA GLU A 458 -23.71 -13.02 -44.86
C GLU A 458 -22.63 -13.90 -45.52
N ARG A 459 -21.48 -14.10 -44.85
CA ARG A 459 -20.43 -15.01 -45.35
C ARG A 459 -20.94 -16.43 -45.46
N ARG A 460 -21.66 -16.94 -44.44
CA ARG A 460 -22.27 -18.28 -44.47
C ARG A 460 -23.27 -18.43 -45.61
N ARG A 461 -24.13 -17.42 -45.84
CA ARG A 461 -25.06 -17.44 -46.97
C ARG A 461 -24.34 -17.49 -48.32
N ARG A 462 -23.27 -16.71 -48.49
CA ARG A 462 -22.46 -16.73 -49.73
C ARG A 462 -21.79 -18.09 -49.95
N GLU A 463 -21.25 -18.70 -48.90
CA GLU A 463 -20.66 -20.05 -48.95
C GLU A 463 -21.71 -21.11 -49.34
N GLU A 464 -22.92 -21.04 -48.78
CA GLU A 464 -24.04 -21.92 -49.14
C GLU A 464 -24.48 -21.74 -50.60
N GLU A 465 -24.62 -20.50 -51.08
CA GLU A 465 -24.95 -20.21 -52.49
C GLU A 465 -23.87 -20.71 -53.45
N GLU A 466 -22.59 -20.54 -53.10
CA GLU A 466 -21.48 -21.04 -53.93
C GLU A 466 -21.47 -22.56 -54.00
N ALA A 467 -21.74 -23.24 -52.87
CA ALA A 467 -21.87 -24.69 -52.82
C ALA A 467 -23.04 -25.19 -53.68
N GLU A 468 -24.18 -24.50 -53.67
CA GLU A 468 -25.33 -24.83 -54.51
C GLU A 468 -25.02 -24.63 -56.00
N ARG A 469 -24.34 -23.54 -56.36
CA ARG A 469 -23.88 -23.30 -57.75
C ARG A 469 -22.93 -24.38 -58.23
N LYS A 470 -21.97 -24.82 -57.40
CA LYS A 470 -21.06 -25.93 -57.72
C LYS A 470 -21.83 -27.23 -57.97
N LYS A 471 -22.80 -27.57 -57.12
CA LYS A 471 -23.66 -28.75 -57.32
C LYS A 471 -24.44 -28.69 -58.64
N LYS A 472 -25.03 -27.54 -58.98
CA LYS A 472 -25.73 -27.35 -60.25
C LYS A 472 -24.80 -27.49 -61.47
N ALA A 473 -23.61 -26.91 -61.41
CA ALA A 473 -22.61 -27.02 -62.48
C ALA A 473 -22.14 -28.46 -62.69
N GLU A 474 -21.94 -29.21 -61.60
CA GLU A 474 -21.57 -30.63 -61.64
C GLU A 474 -22.68 -31.50 -62.24
N GLU A 475 -23.95 -31.24 -61.88
CA GLU A 475 -25.09 -31.92 -62.49
C GLU A 475 -25.21 -31.63 -63.99
N GLU A 476 -24.98 -30.39 -64.40
CA GLU A 476 -25.02 -29.99 -65.82
C GLU A 476 -23.85 -30.59 -66.62
N ALA A 477 -22.65 -30.64 -66.04
CA ALA A 477 -21.50 -31.30 -66.63
C ALA A 477 -21.77 -32.80 -66.86
N ARG A 478 -22.36 -33.48 -65.87
CA ARG A 478 -22.77 -34.88 -65.97
C ARG A 478 -23.83 -35.13 -67.04
N LYS A 479 -24.74 -34.16 -67.28
CA LYS A 479 -25.71 -34.24 -68.39
C LYS A 479 -25.02 -34.13 -69.75
N ARG A 480 -24.08 -33.19 -69.91
CA ARG A 480 -23.31 -33.01 -71.15
C ARG A 480 -22.42 -34.22 -71.45
N GLU A 481 -21.84 -34.84 -70.43
CA GLU A 481 -21.06 -36.07 -70.57
C GLU A 481 -21.91 -37.22 -71.10
N LYS A 482 -23.09 -37.46 -70.51
CA LYS A 482 -24.05 -38.46 -71.01
C LYS A 482 -24.52 -38.19 -72.43
N GLU A 483 -24.61 -36.93 -72.85
CA GLU A 483 -24.98 -36.56 -74.22
C GLU A 483 -23.85 -36.90 -75.22
N ARG A 484 -22.59 -36.60 -74.86
CA ARG A 484 -21.42 -36.99 -75.66
C ARG A 484 -21.28 -38.51 -75.80
N GLU A 485 -21.53 -39.26 -74.73
CA GLU A 485 -21.52 -40.73 -74.78
C GLU A 485 -22.56 -41.27 -75.78
N ARG A 486 -23.75 -40.67 -75.83
CA ARG A 486 -24.81 -41.04 -76.81
C ARG A 486 -24.42 -40.71 -78.25
N GLU A 487 -23.75 -39.57 -78.47
CA GLU A 487 -23.24 -39.21 -79.80
C GLU A 487 -22.13 -40.16 -80.26
N GLU A 488 -21.22 -40.54 -79.35
CA GLU A 488 -20.15 -41.48 -79.65
C GLU A 488 -20.69 -42.89 -79.92
N GLU A 489 -21.69 -43.34 -79.16
CA GLU A 489 -22.36 -44.62 -79.40
C GLU A 489 -23.10 -44.63 -80.76
N ALA A 490 -23.73 -43.52 -81.14
CA ALA A 490 -24.36 -43.37 -82.46
C ALA A 490 -23.33 -43.38 -83.60
N ALA A 491 -22.14 -42.81 -83.40
CA ALA A 491 -21.05 -42.86 -84.36
C ALA A 491 -20.51 -44.30 -84.54
N LYS A 492 -20.32 -45.03 -83.44
CA LYS A 492 -19.89 -46.45 -83.48
C LYS A 492 -20.91 -47.34 -84.18
N ARG A 493 -22.21 -47.14 -83.96
CA ARG A 493 -23.27 -47.87 -84.69
C ARG A 493 -23.23 -47.62 -86.20
N ARG A 494 -22.93 -46.41 -86.64
CA ARG A 494 -22.77 -46.08 -88.07
C ARG A 494 -21.53 -46.74 -88.68
N GLU A 495 -20.46 -46.90 -87.91
CA GLU A 495 -19.25 -47.59 -88.34
C GLU A 495 -19.45 -49.12 -88.41
N GLU A 496 -20.17 -49.71 -87.45
CA GLU A 496 -20.53 -51.14 -87.45
C GLU A 496 -21.46 -51.48 -88.63
N GLU A 497 -22.42 -50.61 -88.96
CA GLU A 497 -23.27 -50.79 -90.14
C GLU A 497 -22.46 -50.79 -91.45
N ARG A 498 -21.36 -50.03 -91.52
CA ARG A 498 -20.46 -50.03 -92.67
C ARG A 498 -19.71 -51.36 -92.80
N ARG A 499 -19.26 -51.94 -91.68
CA ARG A 499 -18.57 -53.25 -91.65
C ARG A 499 -19.51 -54.41 -91.97
N ARG A 500 -20.78 -54.37 -91.54
CA ARG A 500 -21.78 -55.40 -91.90
C ARG A 500 -22.07 -55.47 -93.40
N ARG A 501 -22.06 -54.32 -94.09
CA ARG A 501 -22.23 -54.29 -95.56
C ARG A 501 -21.03 -54.91 -96.29
N GLU A 502 -19.84 -54.83 -95.71
CA GLU A 502 -18.62 -55.50 -96.23
C GLU A 502 -18.63 -57.02 -95.94
N GLU A 503 -19.24 -57.46 -94.83
CA GLU A 503 -19.40 -58.89 -94.49
C GLU A 503 -20.50 -59.61 -95.28
N GLU A 504 -21.64 -58.97 -95.58
CA GLU A 504 -22.71 -59.57 -96.41
C GLU A 504 -22.24 -59.88 -97.84
N GLU A 505 -21.28 -59.10 -98.37
CA GLU A 505 -20.65 -59.36 -99.67
C GLU A 505 -19.72 -60.59 -99.64
N ALA A 506 -19.12 -60.89 -98.48
CA ALA A 506 -18.31 -62.08 -98.24
C ALA A 506 -19.16 -63.35 -97.99
N GLU A 507 -20.33 -63.20 -97.37
CA GLU A 507 -21.24 -64.31 -97.08
C GLU A 507 -21.96 -64.84 -98.33
N ARG A 508 -22.20 -64.00 -99.34
CA ARG A 508 -22.72 -64.45 -100.65
C ARG A 508 -21.80 -65.43 -101.38
N LYS A 509 -20.48 -65.43 -101.10
CA LYS A 509 -19.51 -66.38 -101.69
C LYS A 509 -19.40 -67.71 -100.93
N ARG A 510 -19.91 -67.78 -99.69
CA ARG A 510 -19.86 -69.01 -98.86
C ARG A 510 -21.17 -69.81 -98.90
N LYS A 511 -22.27 -69.21 -99.37
CA LYS A 511 -23.59 -69.84 -99.47
C LYS A 511 -23.81 -70.77 -100.68
N GLU A 512 -22.84 -70.91 -101.59
CA GLU A 512 -22.88 -71.91 -102.68
C GLU A 512 -22.31 -73.29 -102.28
N GLU A 513 -21.58 -73.42 -101.16
CA GLU A 513 -20.84 -74.65 -100.82
C GLU A 513 -21.47 -75.49 -99.69
N GLU A 514 -22.51 -74.97 -99.02
CA GLU A 514 -23.11 -75.60 -97.84
C GLU A 514 -24.61 -75.96 -98.02
N GLU A 515 -25.08 -76.07 -99.26
CA GLU A 515 -26.41 -76.63 -99.58
C GLU A 515 -26.41 -78.17 -99.75
N ALA A 516 -25.26 -78.83 -99.62
CA ALA A 516 -25.08 -80.25 -99.98
C ALA A 516 -24.89 -81.24 -98.81
N ARG A 517 -25.21 -80.87 -97.57
CA ARG A 517 -25.37 -81.82 -96.46
C ARG A 517 -26.73 -81.69 -95.81
N LYS A 518 -27.73 -82.08 -96.62
CA LYS A 518 -29.09 -82.51 -96.29
C LYS A 518 -29.21 -82.96 -94.82
N ARG A 519 -30.15 -82.43 -94.06
CA ARG A 519 -31.58 -82.77 -94.14
C ARG A 519 -31.81 -84.27 -94.22
N GLU A 520 -31.47 -84.97 -93.15
CA GLU A 520 -32.16 -86.19 -92.75
C GLU A 520 -32.04 -86.23 -91.23
N GLU A 521 -32.95 -85.55 -90.55
CA GLU A 521 -34.13 -86.25 -90.03
C GLU A 521 -33.75 -87.00 -88.75
N GLU A 522 -33.59 -86.26 -87.66
CA GLU A 522 -34.34 -86.64 -86.47
C GLU A 522 -34.34 -85.52 -85.43
N ARG A 523 -35.51 -85.39 -84.82
CA ARG A 523 -35.70 -84.84 -83.47
C ARG A 523 -35.67 -83.33 -83.34
N LYS A 524 -36.72 -82.76 -83.93
CA LYS A 524 -37.70 -81.90 -83.23
C LYS A 524 -38.25 -82.55 -81.92
N ARG A 525 -37.40 -83.06 -81.03
CA ARG A 525 -37.76 -83.58 -79.70
C ARG A 525 -36.75 -83.23 -78.60
N GLU A 526 -35.89 -82.22 -78.81
CA GLU A 526 -35.10 -81.59 -77.73
C GLU A 526 -35.21 -80.05 -77.69
N GLU A 527 -35.86 -79.39 -78.67
CA GLU A 527 -35.93 -77.92 -78.71
C GLU A 527 -36.98 -77.30 -77.77
N GLU A 528 -37.83 -78.12 -77.11
CA GLU A 528 -38.85 -77.62 -76.17
C GLU A 528 -38.50 -77.89 -74.69
N ALA A 529 -37.57 -78.81 -74.40
CA ALA A 529 -37.01 -78.99 -73.06
C ALA A 529 -35.77 -78.09 -72.80
N ALA A 530 -35.07 -77.67 -73.86
CA ALA A 530 -33.95 -76.72 -73.76
C ALA A 530 -34.43 -75.28 -73.48
N LYS A 531 -35.53 -74.84 -74.09
CA LYS A 531 -36.05 -73.46 -73.89
C LYS A 531 -36.52 -73.18 -72.45
N LYS A 532 -37.02 -74.19 -71.72
CA LYS A 532 -37.39 -74.03 -70.30
C LYS A 532 -36.21 -74.08 -69.32
N ARG A 533 -35.12 -74.78 -69.65
CA ARG A 533 -33.88 -74.77 -68.82
C ARG A 533 -32.97 -73.58 -69.11
N GLU A 534 -33.00 -73.04 -70.33
CA GLU A 534 -32.23 -71.86 -70.72
C GLU A 534 -32.83 -70.56 -70.19
N GLU A 535 -34.16 -70.45 -70.11
CA GLU A 535 -34.84 -69.28 -69.53
C GLU A 535 -34.65 -69.20 -67.99
N GLU A 536 -34.67 -70.34 -67.29
CA GLU A 536 -34.40 -70.40 -65.84
C GLU A 536 -32.91 -70.18 -65.52
N ARG A 537 -32.00 -70.67 -66.37
CA ARG A 537 -30.56 -70.42 -66.26
C ARG A 537 -30.19 -68.96 -66.57
N ARG A 538 -30.82 -68.32 -67.56
CA ARG A 538 -30.65 -66.88 -67.84
C ARG A 538 -31.20 -65.98 -66.73
N LYS A 539 -32.23 -66.42 -66.00
CA LYS A 539 -32.73 -65.70 -64.80
C LYS A 539 -31.74 -65.82 -63.65
N ARG A 540 -31.20 -67.01 -63.38
CA ARG A 540 -30.17 -67.21 -62.35
C ARG A 540 -28.85 -66.53 -62.70
N GLU A 541 -28.39 -66.57 -63.95
CA GLU A 541 -27.18 -65.87 -64.40
C GLU A 541 -27.35 -64.33 -64.32
N LYS A 542 -28.54 -63.78 -64.60
CA LYS A 542 -28.81 -62.33 -64.41
C LYS A 542 -28.92 -61.92 -62.95
N GLU A 543 -29.54 -62.73 -62.09
CA GLU A 543 -29.58 -62.47 -60.64
C GLU A 543 -28.19 -62.60 -60.01
N GLU A 544 -27.35 -63.55 -60.48
CA GLU A 544 -25.98 -63.73 -60.00
C GLU A 544 -25.03 -62.65 -60.55
N GLU A 545 -25.24 -62.15 -61.77
CA GLU A 545 -24.51 -61.00 -62.33
C GLU A 545 -24.93 -59.67 -61.68
N GLU A 546 -26.22 -59.45 -61.39
CA GLU A 546 -26.66 -58.29 -60.61
C GLU A 546 -26.21 -58.36 -59.14
N ALA A 547 -26.17 -59.57 -58.55
CA ALA A 547 -25.60 -59.77 -57.23
C ALA A 547 -24.10 -59.46 -57.21
N ARG A 548 -23.32 -59.96 -58.18
CA ARG A 548 -21.89 -59.63 -58.33
C ARG A 548 -21.65 -58.15 -58.58
N LYS A 549 -22.47 -57.48 -59.40
CA LYS A 549 -22.36 -56.02 -59.63
C LYS A 549 -22.72 -55.21 -58.39
N ARG A 550 -23.70 -55.66 -57.58
CA ARG A 550 -24.01 -55.04 -56.27
C ARG A 550 -22.92 -55.29 -55.23
N GLU A 551 -22.29 -56.45 -55.26
CA GLU A 551 -21.18 -56.80 -54.37
C GLU A 551 -19.92 -56.01 -54.75
N GLU A 552 -19.51 -55.97 -56.02
CA GLU A 552 -18.41 -55.12 -56.51
C GLU A 552 -18.69 -53.62 -56.30
N ALA A 553 -19.94 -53.16 -56.46
CA ALA A 553 -20.29 -51.77 -56.19
C ALA A 553 -20.19 -51.45 -54.69
N ARG A 554 -20.62 -52.37 -53.82
CA ARG A 554 -20.45 -52.23 -52.36
C ARG A 554 -18.99 -52.28 -51.95
N GLU A 555 -18.19 -53.16 -52.53
CA GLU A 555 -16.74 -53.22 -52.27
C GLU A 555 -16.04 -51.94 -52.73
N ARG A 556 -16.41 -51.37 -53.89
CA ARG A 556 -15.88 -50.08 -54.35
C ARG A 556 -16.32 -48.91 -53.46
N GLU A 557 -17.59 -48.88 -53.04
CA GLU A 557 -18.08 -47.88 -52.08
C GLU A 557 -17.36 -47.99 -50.72
N GLU A 558 -17.12 -49.21 -50.25
CA GLU A 558 -16.42 -49.47 -48.99
C GLU A 558 -14.91 -49.15 -49.10
N GLU A 559 -14.27 -49.40 -50.24
CA GLU A 559 -12.88 -49.04 -50.50
C GLU A 559 -12.72 -47.52 -50.68
N GLU A 560 -13.66 -46.84 -51.34
CA GLU A 560 -13.66 -45.38 -51.48
C GLU A 560 -13.98 -44.70 -50.14
N ALA A 561 -14.88 -45.26 -49.34
CA ALA A 561 -15.13 -44.83 -47.97
C ALA A 561 -13.88 -45.01 -47.08
N LYS A 562 -13.19 -46.15 -47.17
CA LYS A 562 -11.92 -46.40 -46.46
C LYS A 562 -10.83 -45.42 -46.90
N LYS A 563 -10.71 -45.10 -48.20
CA LYS A 563 -9.76 -44.09 -48.70
C LYS A 563 -10.10 -42.68 -48.21
N ARG A 564 -11.37 -42.29 -48.20
CA ARG A 564 -11.82 -40.99 -47.66
C ARG A 564 -11.60 -40.89 -46.15
N GLU A 565 -11.81 -41.97 -45.41
CA GLU A 565 -11.55 -42.05 -43.98
C GLU A 565 -10.04 -42.01 -43.66
N GLU A 566 -9.22 -42.69 -44.46
CA GLU A 566 -7.76 -42.63 -44.36
C GLU A 566 -7.21 -41.24 -44.71
N GLU A 567 -7.74 -40.59 -45.75
CA GLU A 567 -7.35 -39.22 -46.12
C GLU A 567 -7.79 -38.20 -45.06
N ARG A 568 -8.97 -38.38 -44.46
CA ARG A 568 -9.42 -37.56 -43.32
C ARG A 568 -8.54 -37.76 -42.10
N ARG A 569 -8.19 -39.01 -41.77
CA ARG A 569 -7.23 -39.31 -40.69
C ARG A 569 -5.86 -38.68 -40.93
N LYS A 570 -5.33 -38.75 -42.16
CA LYS A 570 -4.05 -38.10 -42.51
C LYS A 570 -4.11 -36.57 -42.36
N ARG A 571 -5.22 -35.93 -42.75
CA ARG A 571 -5.41 -34.49 -42.56
C ARG A 571 -5.57 -34.11 -41.09
N GLU A 572 -6.32 -34.89 -40.31
CA GLU A 572 -6.46 -34.70 -38.86
C GLU A 572 -5.11 -34.89 -38.14
N GLU A 573 -4.29 -35.85 -38.58
CA GLU A 573 -2.96 -36.12 -38.04
C GLU A 573 -1.94 -35.03 -38.41
N GLU A 574 -1.96 -34.52 -39.66
CA GLU A 574 -1.14 -33.37 -40.08
C GLU A 574 -1.55 -32.06 -39.37
N GLU A 575 -2.85 -31.84 -39.15
CA GLU A 575 -3.34 -30.67 -38.40
C GLU A 575 -2.96 -30.76 -36.93
N ALA A 576 -3.08 -31.95 -36.32
CA ALA A 576 -2.64 -32.21 -34.95
C ALA A 576 -1.12 -32.04 -34.80
N GLU A 577 -0.33 -32.49 -35.78
CA GLU A 577 1.13 -32.30 -35.79
C GLU A 577 1.50 -30.82 -35.95
N ARG A 578 0.82 -30.08 -36.83
CA ARG A 578 0.99 -28.62 -36.94
C ARG A 578 0.65 -27.89 -35.65
N LYS A 579 -0.43 -28.26 -34.97
CA LYS A 579 -0.79 -27.69 -33.66
C LYS A 579 0.27 -27.99 -32.61
N ARG A 580 0.76 -29.23 -32.52
CA ARG A 580 1.83 -29.60 -31.59
C ARG A 580 3.12 -28.84 -31.85
N ARG A 581 3.52 -28.67 -33.12
CA ARG A 581 4.70 -27.88 -33.49
C ARG A 581 4.52 -26.39 -33.15
N ALA A 582 3.32 -25.83 -33.35
CA ALA A 582 3.01 -24.45 -32.98
C ALA A 582 2.98 -24.23 -31.46
N GLU A 583 2.42 -25.18 -30.69
CA GLU A 583 2.45 -25.16 -29.22
C GLU A 583 3.88 -25.31 -28.68
N GLU A 584 4.71 -26.18 -29.28
CA GLU A 584 6.11 -26.33 -28.88
C GLU A 584 6.95 -25.07 -29.20
N GLU A 585 6.74 -24.43 -30.35
CA GLU A 585 7.37 -23.13 -30.65
C GLU A 585 6.88 -22.02 -29.71
N ALA A 586 5.59 -22.00 -29.37
CA ALA A 586 5.04 -21.03 -28.42
C ALA A 586 5.67 -21.23 -27.03
N ARG A 587 5.77 -22.47 -26.56
CA ARG A 587 6.41 -22.79 -25.27
C ARG A 587 7.89 -22.41 -25.26
N LYS A 588 8.65 -22.67 -26.35
CA LYS A 588 10.05 -22.25 -26.45
C LYS A 588 10.21 -20.73 -26.45
N ARG A 589 9.27 -19.98 -27.04
CA ARG A 589 9.27 -18.51 -27.00
C ARG A 589 8.91 -17.97 -25.63
N GLU A 590 8.01 -18.63 -24.92
CA GLU A 590 7.64 -18.30 -23.54
C GLU A 590 8.81 -18.57 -22.58
N GLU A 591 9.42 -19.76 -22.63
CA GLU A 591 10.62 -20.11 -21.85
C GLU A 591 11.81 -19.15 -22.16
N ALA A 592 11.95 -18.69 -23.41
CA ALA A 592 12.99 -17.71 -23.76
C ALA A 592 12.70 -16.32 -23.17
N ARG A 593 11.43 -15.88 -23.16
CA ARG A 593 11.01 -14.62 -22.55
C ARG A 593 11.18 -14.63 -21.04
N GLU A 594 10.82 -15.73 -20.38
CA GLU A 594 11.01 -15.90 -18.94
C GLU A 594 12.49 -15.82 -18.56
N ARG A 595 13.39 -16.42 -19.35
CA ARG A 595 14.84 -16.32 -19.14
C ARG A 595 15.38 -14.91 -19.34
N GLU A 596 14.90 -14.19 -20.36
CA GLU A 596 15.26 -12.79 -20.58
C GLU A 596 14.76 -11.89 -19.44
N GLU A 597 13.55 -12.15 -18.92
CA GLU A 597 12.99 -11.43 -17.78
C GLU A 597 13.75 -11.72 -16.47
N GLU A 598 14.16 -12.97 -16.25
CA GLU A 598 14.97 -13.37 -15.09
C GLU A 598 16.39 -12.75 -15.16
N GLU A 599 17.02 -12.72 -16.34
CA GLU A 599 18.30 -12.03 -16.53
C GLU A 599 18.16 -10.51 -16.35
N ALA A 600 17.05 -9.91 -16.81
CA ALA A 600 16.78 -8.49 -16.60
C ALA A 600 16.60 -8.16 -15.11
N LYS A 601 15.87 -9.00 -14.36
CA LYS A 601 15.70 -8.86 -12.90
C LYS A 601 17.04 -8.97 -12.17
N LYS A 602 17.89 -9.95 -12.51
CA LYS A 602 19.23 -10.05 -11.92
C LYS A 602 20.11 -8.82 -12.19
N ARG A 603 20.02 -8.23 -13.39
CA ARG A 603 20.75 -6.99 -13.73
C ARG A 603 20.22 -5.76 -12.99
N GLU A 604 18.91 -5.68 -12.76
CA GLU A 604 18.29 -4.64 -11.94
C GLU A 604 18.72 -4.77 -10.48
N GLU A 605 18.66 -5.98 -9.91
CA GLU A 605 19.10 -6.26 -8.54
C GLU A 605 20.59 -5.93 -8.33
N GLU A 606 21.46 -6.26 -9.30
CA GLU A 606 22.89 -5.93 -9.22
C GLU A 606 23.16 -4.42 -9.28
N LYS A 607 22.38 -3.67 -10.09
CA LYS A 607 22.45 -2.20 -10.14
C LYS A 607 21.93 -1.57 -8.85
N GLU A 608 20.86 -2.10 -8.29
CA GLU A 608 20.30 -1.60 -7.02
C GLU A 608 21.26 -1.88 -5.86
N ALA A 609 21.86 -3.08 -5.82
CA ALA A 609 22.89 -3.40 -4.85
C ALA A 609 24.13 -2.50 -4.98
N ALA A 610 24.52 -2.12 -6.20
CA ALA A 610 25.60 -1.17 -6.42
C ALA A 610 25.26 0.24 -5.91
N ARG A 611 24.04 0.74 -6.16
CA ARG A 611 23.57 2.04 -5.65
C ARG A 611 23.51 2.09 -4.13
N ARG A 612 22.98 1.03 -3.50
CA ARG A 612 22.92 0.92 -2.03
C ARG A 612 24.32 0.98 -1.41
N ARG A 613 25.32 0.33 -2.03
CA ARG A 613 26.73 0.40 -1.58
C ARG A 613 27.33 1.79 -1.75
N GLU A 614 26.94 2.54 -2.78
CA GLU A 614 27.39 3.91 -3.00
C GLU A 614 26.78 4.85 -1.96
N GLU A 615 25.48 4.76 -1.71
CA GLU A 615 24.79 5.53 -0.66
C GLU A 615 25.32 5.23 0.75
N GLU A 616 25.63 3.96 1.06
CA GLU A 616 26.24 3.60 2.34
C GLU A 616 27.61 4.27 2.52
N ARG A 617 28.43 4.33 1.45
CA ARG A 617 29.73 5.02 1.48
C ARG A 617 29.56 6.53 1.66
N GLU A 618 28.58 7.14 0.99
CA GLU A 618 28.29 8.57 1.17
C GLU A 618 27.81 8.89 2.59
N LYS A 619 26.93 8.05 3.15
CA LYS A 619 26.47 8.17 4.56
C LYS A 619 27.62 8.00 5.54
N GLU A 620 28.53 7.07 5.29
CA GLU A 620 29.72 6.85 6.13
C GLU A 620 30.69 8.04 6.05
N GLU A 621 30.91 8.60 4.86
CA GLU A 621 31.73 9.80 4.68
C GLU A 621 31.11 11.04 5.33
N GLU A 622 29.78 11.21 5.25
CA GLU A 622 29.06 12.30 5.92
C GLU A 622 29.14 12.16 7.45
N MET A 623 28.95 10.94 7.98
CA MET A 623 29.13 10.68 9.41
C MET A 623 30.57 10.94 9.88
N ALA A 624 31.57 10.62 9.06
CA ALA A 624 32.97 10.92 9.36
C ALA A 624 33.21 12.44 9.42
N LYS A 625 32.65 13.21 8.47
CA LYS A 625 32.72 14.69 8.49
C LYS A 625 32.06 15.29 9.72
N ARG A 626 30.85 14.83 10.07
CA ARG A 626 30.14 15.29 11.29
C ARG A 626 30.91 14.98 12.57
N ARG A 627 31.54 13.81 12.67
CA ARG A 627 32.39 13.43 13.83
C ARG A 627 33.61 14.33 13.95
N GLU A 628 34.24 14.69 12.84
CA GLU A 628 35.39 15.60 12.84
C GLU A 628 34.97 17.04 13.21
N GLU A 629 33.84 17.53 12.68
CA GLU A 629 33.27 18.83 13.09
C GLU A 629 32.93 18.88 14.57
N GLU A 630 32.33 17.82 15.13
CA GLU A 630 32.03 17.72 16.55
C GLU A 630 33.30 17.71 17.41
N ARG A 631 34.36 17.02 16.95
CA ARG A 631 35.66 17.02 17.63
C ARG A 631 36.28 18.41 17.66
N GLN A 632 36.29 19.10 16.51
CA GLN A 632 36.81 20.46 16.41
C GLN A 632 36.01 21.44 17.27
N ARG A 633 34.68 21.25 17.37
CA ARG A 633 33.84 22.06 18.25
C ARG A 633 34.19 21.83 19.73
N LYS A 634 34.35 20.58 20.16
CA LYS A 634 34.75 20.25 21.54
C LYS A 634 36.13 20.81 21.88
N GLU A 635 37.09 20.73 20.95
CA GLU A 635 38.42 21.34 21.14
C GLU A 635 38.33 22.87 21.30
N ARG A 636 37.48 23.56 20.53
CA ARG A 636 37.25 25.02 20.69
C ARG A 636 36.60 25.35 22.03
N GLU A 637 35.59 24.59 22.44
CA GLU A 637 34.91 24.77 23.73
C GLU A 637 35.86 24.52 24.91
N ASP A 638 36.76 23.54 24.81
CA ASP A 638 37.80 23.28 25.82
C ASP A 638 38.85 24.39 25.90
N VAL A 639 39.26 24.94 24.76
CA VAL A 639 40.18 26.10 24.71
C VAL A 639 39.53 27.34 25.31
N GLU A 640 38.26 27.63 25.00
CA GLU A 640 37.53 28.73 25.64
C GLU A 640 37.37 28.53 27.14
N ARG A 641 37.07 27.30 27.59
CA ARG A 641 36.95 27.00 29.02
C ARG A 641 38.26 27.28 29.75
N LYS A 642 39.39 26.82 29.22
CA LYS A 642 40.72 27.09 29.81
C LYS A 642 41.03 28.58 29.89
N LYS A 643 40.71 29.36 28.85
CA LYS A 643 40.89 30.82 28.89
C LYS A 643 40.05 31.48 29.98
N ARG A 644 38.79 31.06 30.17
CA ARG A 644 37.92 31.59 31.23
C ARG A 644 38.44 31.22 32.63
N GLU A 645 38.97 30.01 32.80
CA GLU A 645 39.60 29.57 34.05
C GLU A 645 40.87 30.39 34.37
N GLU A 646 41.72 30.65 33.36
CA GLU A 646 42.91 31.51 33.50
C GLU A 646 42.55 32.97 33.84
N GLU A 647 41.54 33.54 33.16
CA GLU A 647 41.04 34.89 33.45
C GLU A 647 40.45 34.99 34.87
N GLU A 648 39.75 33.96 35.35
CA GLU A 648 39.21 33.92 36.70
C GLU A 648 40.30 33.80 37.76
N GLU A 649 41.34 32.98 37.53
CA GLU A 649 42.52 32.93 38.41
C GLU A 649 43.25 34.28 38.46
N GLU A 650 43.43 34.94 37.32
CA GLU A 650 44.10 36.24 37.28
C GLU A 650 43.29 37.30 38.04
N ARG A 651 41.95 37.28 37.91
CA ARG A 651 41.07 38.16 38.68
C ARG A 651 41.20 37.93 40.19
N LYS A 652 41.22 36.68 40.63
CA LYS A 652 41.42 36.33 42.06
C LYS A 652 42.76 36.83 42.58
N ARG A 653 43.84 36.68 41.81
CA ARG A 653 45.17 37.19 42.20
C ARG A 653 45.18 38.72 42.33
N ARG A 654 44.52 39.44 41.41
CA ARG A 654 44.40 40.91 41.48
C ARG A 654 43.57 41.36 42.69
N GLU A 655 42.48 40.67 43.00
CA GLU A 655 41.67 40.93 44.20
C GLU A 655 42.47 40.68 45.49
N GLU A 656 43.25 39.60 45.55
CA GLU A 656 44.09 39.29 46.72
C GLU A 656 45.23 40.31 46.90
N GLU A 657 45.87 40.75 45.81
CA GLU A 657 46.89 41.79 45.85
C GLU A 657 46.32 43.15 46.28
N ALA A 658 45.12 43.50 45.81
CA ALA A 658 44.42 44.71 46.24
C ALA A 658 44.09 44.69 47.74
N MET A 659 43.64 43.55 48.28
CA MET A 659 43.41 43.39 49.71
C MET A 659 44.69 43.56 50.53
N ARG A 660 45.81 42.98 50.08
CA ARG A 660 47.12 43.14 50.77
C ARG A 660 47.57 44.59 50.80
N ARG A 661 47.43 45.32 49.69
CA ARG A 661 47.76 46.76 49.62
C ARG A 661 46.86 47.60 50.52
N GLU A 662 45.58 47.25 50.63
CA GLU A 662 44.66 47.94 51.54
C GLU A 662 45.02 47.67 53.01
N GLU A 663 45.41 46.44 53.35
CA GLU A 663 45.84 46.07 54.70
C GLU A 663 47.14 46.79 55.08
N GLU A 664 48.10 46.88 54.17
CA GLU A 664 49.34 47.63 54.35
C GLU A 664 49.06 49.12 54.59
N ARG A 665 48.19 49.72 53.78
CA ARG A 665 47.78 51.12 53.96
C ARG A 665 47.11 51.37 55.32
N LYS A 666 46.29 50.43 55.80
CA LYS A 666 45.69 50.51 57.14
C LYS A 666 46.74 50.44 58.25
N ARG A 667 47.76 49.57 58.10
CA ARG A 667 48.88 49.48 59.06
C ARG A 667 49.72 50.76 59.09
N GLU A 668 49.99 51.36 57.93
CA GLU A 668 50.69 52.64 57.83
C GLU A 668 49.90 53.78 58.48
N GLU A 669 48.59 53.84 58.23
CA GLU A 669 47.71 54.85 58.85
C GLU A 669 47.65 54.69 60.37
N GLU A 670 47.61 53.44 60.87
CA GLU A 670 47.63 53.14 62.30
C GLU A 670 48.98 53.50 62.94
N ALA A 671 50.09 53.23 62.25
CA ALA A 671 51.43 53.62 62.70
C ALA A 671 51.60 55.15 62.73
N ALA A 672 51.07 55.87 61.73
CA ALA A 672 51.07 57.32 61.70
C ALA A 672 50.28 57.92 62.86
N LYS A 673 49.08 57.37 63.17
CA LYS A 673 48.28 57.78 64.33
C LYS A 673 49.02 57.57 65.65
N ARG A 674 49.69 56.43 65.83
CA ARG A 674 50.50 56.15 67.03
C ARG A 674 51.67 57.12 67.16
N ALA A 675 52.37 57.41 66.07
CA ALA A 675 53.47 58.39 66.06
C ALA A 675 52.99 59.81 66.39
N GLU A 676 51.83 60.22 65.89
CA GLU A 676 51.21 61.51 66.22
C GLU A 676 50.79 61.60 67.69
N GLU A 677 50.23 60.52 68.24
CA GLU A 677 49.89 60.44 69.66
C GLU A 677 51.13 60.51 70.56
N GLU A 678 52.22 59.82 70.18
CA GLU A 678 53.50 59.90 70.88
C GLU A 678 54.07 61.32 70.83
N ARG A 679 53.93 62.01 69.70
CA ARG A 679 54.37 63.40 69.54
C ARG A 679 53.58 64.36 70.43
N ARG A 680 52.25 64.21 70.50
CA ARG A 680 51.40 64.96 71.43
C ARG A 680 51.77 64.73 72.88
N LYS A 681 52.04 63.47 73.27
CA LYS A 681 52.51 63.14 74.64
C LYS A 681 53.84 63.82 74.97
N ARG A 682 54.79 63.88 74.03
CA ARG A 682 56.07 64.57 74.21
C ARG A 682 55.90 66.10 74.27
N GLU A 683 54.98 66.66 73.49
CA GLU A 683 54.64 68.09 73.55
C GLU A 683 53.98 68.45 74.90
N GLU A 684 53.07 67.62 75.42
CA GLU A 684 52.46 67.79 76.75
C GLU A 684 53.48 67.66 77.90
N GLU A 685 54.41 66.70 77.84
CA GLU A 685 55.50 66.58 78.82
C GLU A 685 56.46 67.79 78.79
N ALA A 686 56.74 68.34 77.60
CA ALA A 686 57.57 69.53 77.44
C ALA A 686 56.87 70.80 77.98
N GLU A 687 55.54 70.87 77.87
CA GLU A 687 54.73 71.95 78.43
C GLU A 687 54.63 71.85 79.97
N HIS A 688 54.55 70.64 80.52
CA HIS A 688 54.54 70.41 81.97
C HIS A 688 55.87 70.77 82.65
N LYS A 689 57.00 70.72 81.93
CA LYS A 689 58.32 71.17 82.41
C LYS A 689 58.52 72.70 82.40
N LYS A 690 57.60 73.49 81.83
CA LYS A 690 57.68 74.96 81.76
C LYS A 690 56.87 75.70 82.84
N ARG A 691 56.21 75.00 83.77
CA ARG A 691 55.47 75.65 84.88
C ARG A 691 56.42 76.10 86.00
N PRO A 692 56.42 77.40 86.40
CA PRO A 692 57.20 77.87 87.54
C PRO A 692 56.57 77.44 88.88
N PRO A 693 57.35 77.36 89.98
CA PRO A 693 56.87 76.86 91.26
C PRO A 693 55.87 77.83 91.92
N PRO A 694 54.91 77.32 92.73
CA PRO A 694 53.86 78.13 93.32
C PRO A 694 54.41 79.06 94.42
N GLN A 695 54.02 80.34 94.36
CA GLN A 695 54.26 81.32 95.43
C GLN A 695 53.33 81.04 96.61
N GLY A 696 53.91 81.07 97.82
CA GLY A 696 53.21 80.84 99.10
C GLY A 696 52.24 81.97 99.49
N PRO A 697 51.41 81.72 100.53
CA PRO A 697 50.21 82.50 100.80
C PRO A 697 50.48 83.80 101.58
N GLN A 698 49.76 84.87 101.23
CA GLN A 698 49.63 86.09 102.03
C GLN A 698 48.26 86.17 102.75
N PRO A 699 48.16 86.90 103.88
CA PRO A 699 47.15 86.70 104.93
C PRO A 699 45.85 87.49 104.72
N PRO A 700 44.81 87.25 105.55
CA PRO A 700 43.45 87.73 105.33
C PRO A 700 43.26 89.18 105.79
N ILE A 701 42.47 89.95 105.02
CA ILE A 701 41.95 91.25 105.44
C ILE A 701 40.45 91.10 105.70
N HIS A 702 40.06 91.45 106.92
CA HIS A 702 38.69 91.66 107.37
C HIS A 702 38.02 92.81 106.60
N HIS A 703 36.80 92.59 106.12
CA HIS A 703 35.60 93.35 106.51
C HIS A 703 34.32 92.69 106.00
#